data_AF-A0A2S7PCL1-F1
#
_entry.id   AF-A0A2S7PCL1-F1
#
_cell.length_a   1.000
_cell.length_b   1.000
_cell.length_c   1.000
_cell.angle_alpha   90.00
_cell.angle_beta   90.00
_cell.angle_gamma   90.00
#
_symmetry.space_group_name_H-M   'P 1'
#
loop_
_entity.id
_entity.type
_entity.pdbx_description
1 polymer ?
#
loop_
_entity_poly.entity_id
_entity_poly.type
_entity_poly.pdbx_seq_one_letter_code
_entity_poly.pdbx_strand_id
1 'polypeptide(L)'
;MNFMQSNPSSSTSRSAISFLGPISSYTHQVFDLRLIKCPSPFFCQHYEPYAIPIGLTDDYHAQAALGCFDQEKYEYQPAIGIPDVFDAVQSGKAALGVVPFENSTNGAVIFTLELLADRHSLYKDLTICGEAYLDVSHCLLGHFSKADSPERSGTCTPTTATPSPVKPKTKPLSSLRHIQRLYTHPQAYGQCEAFLGTYLKGIERLDVSSTSKAAEIVKADKSGTSAAIASRLAADIHGLDILAQGIEDRDDNTTRFFILRKGIDASATKTNSPSKSMVSFTIDHRTPGALAAVLDCFKSYKLNLTSINSRPTKVVPFQYIFFVEFEGSCWGIRKSRQIYTKLALAWERSSSSSKQKVESSLKSELFDELTTRSPNIIYDHLSATPSHLLNISLADFVPPTCYPASFSSSKIRLPFAQASNDKSRLPQSHHMVYFNPEVPSNELFPDGTDALHSPGPPFTRRMWAGGSIAFNKFENRQLLLNTRAVCIERIVDVTVKGGVGDEKVFVNIERRMGPVDSGNNTLLADSAIDQQLLSRYRADDADYIGQAALVESRNIVFLRQKDKDTAEKDQMRPLKVIRPTRKPEFSVRIVPTPCLLFRFSALTFNAHAIHLDPQYCREIEGHRNLLVHGPLSLVLMLTVLRSQLQKGVIIKQFDYRNLAPLYVNEELRVCVGKNTDNEHKYEVWIEGQEGGYAVKGSAVVGPLEISNAGQDDKLSTP
;
A
#
# COMPACT_ATOMS: atom_id res chain seq x y z
N MET A 1 -50.68 26.24 33.07
CA MET A 1 -49.23 26.40 33.27
C MET A 1 -48.53 25.53 32.24
N ASN A 2 -48.03 26.18 31.17
CA ASN A 2 -47.30 25.52 30.09
C ASN A 2 -45.92 25.11 30.61
N PHE A 3 -45.60 23.81 30.58
CA PHE A 3 -44.22 23.35 30.61
C PHE A 3 -43.78 23.08 29.18
N MET A 4 -42.96 24.01 28.66
CA MET A 4 -42.26 23.88 27.38
C MET A 4 -41.32 22.68 27.43
N GLN A 5 -41.48 21.77 26.48
CA GLN A 5 -40.44 20.83 26.07
C GLN A 5 -39.34 21.61 25.34
N SER A 6 -38.15 21.66 25.91
CA SER A 6 -36.94 22.13 25.22
C SER A 6 -36.43 21.01 24.29
N ASN A 7 -36.62 21.18 22.99
CA ASN A 7 -35.91 20.42 21.96
C ASN A 7 -34.40 20.70 22.09
N PRO A 8 -33.51 19.70 22.04
CA PRO A 8 -32.10 19.94 21.82
C PRO A 8 -31.91 20.40 20.37
N SER A 9 -31.54 21.67 20.19
CA SER A 9 -31.06 22.18 18.90
C SER A 9 -29.76 21.45 18.54
N SER A 10 -29.85 20.49 17.63
CA SER A 10 -28.70 19.92 16.94
C SER A 10 -28.01 21.02 16.13
N SER A 11 -26.94 21.60 16.66
CA SER A 11 -26.02 22.39 15.86
C SER A 11 -25.29 21.43 14.90
N THR A 12 -25.81 21.29 13.69
CA THR A 12 -25.10 20.64 12.59
C THR A 12 -23.86 21.48 12.27
N SER A 13 -22.71 21.07 12.81
CA SER A 13 -21.40 21.61 12.43
C SER A 13 -21.22 21.42 10.92
N ARG A 14 -21.25 22.51 10.15
CA ARG A 14 -20.95 22.48 8.72
C ARG A 14 -19.52 21.97 8.52
N SER A 15 -19.30 21.10 7.54
CA SER A 15 -17.96 20.59 7.24
C SER A 15 -17.21 21.62 6.39
N ALA A 16 -15.93 21.85 6.68
CA ALA A 16 -15.14 22.83 5.96
C ALA A 16 -14.48 22.24 4.69
N ILE A 17 -14.42 23.02 3.61
CA ILE A 17 -13.71 22.69 2.37
C ILE A 17 -12.63 23.75 2.13
N SER A 18 -11.38 23.32 1.93
CA SER A 18 -10.27 24.22 1.64
C SER A 18 -9.97 24.29 0.14
N PHE A 19 -9.75 25.49 -0.39
CA PHE A 19 -9.42 25.72 -1.80
C PHE A 19 -8.33 26.77 -1.94
N LEU A 20 -7.51 26.62 -2.97
CA LEU A 20 -6.41 27.55 -3.25
C LEU A 20 -6.93 28.92 -3.71
N GLY A 21 -6.55 30.00 -3.05
CA GLY A 21 -6.83 31.37 -3.48
C GLY A 21 -8.11 31.98 -2.85
N PRO A 22 -8.36 33.28 -3.10
CA PRO A 22 -9.50 33.99 -2.55
C PRO A 22 -10.82 33.54 -3.20
N ILE A 23 -11.94 33.85 -2.54
CA ILE A 23 -13.31 33.67 -3.05
C ILE A 23 -13.47 34.53 -4.33
N SER A 24 -13.14 33.95 -5.49
CA SER A 24 -13.24 34.48 -6.87
C SER A 24 -12.24 33.83 -7.83
N SER A 25 -11.34 32.97 -7.34
CA SER A 25 -10.36 32.25 -8.16
C SER A 25 -10.99 31.15 -9.03
N TYR A 26 -10.26 30.65 -10.02
CA TYR A 26 -10.71 29.52 -10.87
C TYR A 26 -10.88 28.23 -10.06
N THR A 27 -10.04 27.99 -9.06
CA THR A 27 -10.20 26.89 -8.07
C THR A 27 -11.53 26.96 -7.32
N HIS A 28 -12.11 28.15 -7.19
CA HIS A 28 -13.42 28.36 -6.61
C HIS A 28 -14.54 27.98 -7.60
N GLN A 29 -14.33 28.01 -8.93
CA GLN A 29 -15.37 27.97 -9.97
C GLN A 29 -15.79 26.60 -10.51
N VAL A 30 -15.36 25.49 -9.92
CA VAL A 30 -15.47 24.19 -10.59
C VAL A 30 -16.95 23.71 -10.63
N PHE A 31 -17.50 23.27 -11.77
CA PHE A 31 -18.92 22.84 -11.90
C PHE A 31 -19.02 21.35 -12.30
N ASP A 32 -20.10 20.66 -11.92
CA ASP A 32 -20.48 19.29 -12.36
C ASP A 32 -21.23 19.31 -13.72
N LEU A 33 -20.92 18.33 -14.57
CA LEU A 33 -21.28 18.18 -15.98
C LEU A 33 -22.73 17.68 -16.23
N ARG A 34 -23.72 18.13 -15.46
CA ARG A 34 -25.12 17.65 -15.64
C ARG A 34 -26.08 18.63 -16.32
N LEU A 35 -25.64 19.83 -16.75
CA LEU A 35 -26.53 20.85 -17.32
C LEU A 35 -26.05 21.53 -18.62
N ILE A 36 -25.47 20.78 -19.57
CA ILE A 36 -25.42 21.23 -20.98
C ILE A 36 -26.56 20.57 -21.75
N LYS A 37 -27.73 21.22 -21.77
CA LYS A 37 -28.71 21.03 -22.85
C LYS A 37 -28.24 21.87 -24.05
N CYS A 38 -27.60 21.25 -25.04
CA CYS A 38 -27.36 21.92 -26.32
C CYS A 38 -28.68 22.13 -27.09
N PRO A 39 -28.93 23.33 -27.65
CA PRO A 39 -30.06 23.57 -28.54
C PRO A 39 -29.69 23.22 -29.99
N SER A 40 -30.57 22.45 -30.62
CA SER A 40 -30.66 22.09 -32.05
C SER A 40 -29.80 20.89 -32.56
N PRO A 41 -30.39 19.98 -33.35
CA PRO A 41 -29.74 18.74 -33.77
C PRO A 41 -29.46 18.74 -35.29
N PHE A 42 -28.37 19.34 -35.79
CA PHE A 42 -28.03 19.12 -37.21
C PHE A 42 -26.54 19.15 -37.62
N PHE A 43 -25.59 19.43 -36.73
CA PHE A 43 -24.17 19.41 -37.09
C PHE A 43 -23.29 18.98 -35.92
N CYS A 44 -23.03 17.66 -35.80
CA CYS A 44 -21.83 17.06 -35.21
C CYS A 44 -21.98 15.52 -35.25
N GLN A 45 -21.70 14.92 -36.41
CA GLN A 45 -21.29 13.52 -36.48
C GLN A 45 -19.75 13.53 -36.46
N HIS A 46 -19.16 12.79 -35.52
CA HIS A 46 -17.72 12.65 -35.23
C HIS A 46 -17.16 13.64 -34.20
N TYR A 47 -17.57 13.50 -32.94
CA TYR A 47 -16.75 13.60 -31.71
C TYR A 47 -17.71 13.35 -30.54
N GLU A 48 -17.74 12.13 -29.97
CA GLU A 48 -18.46 11.87 -28.72
C GLU A 48 -17.59 12.31 -27.53
N PRO A 49 -18.06 13.20 -26.63
CA PRO A 49 -17.31 13.57 -25.45
C PRO A 49 -17.49 12.50 -24.37
N TYR A 50 -16.43 11.73 -24.12
CA TYR A 50 -16.32 10.79 -23.00
C TYR A 50 -16.11 11.56 -21.69
N ALA A 51 -17.17 12.12 -21.12
CA ALA A 51 -17.21 12.54 -19.72
C ALA A 51 -18.21 11.66 -18.97
N ILE A 52 -17.69 10.70 -18.20
CA ILE A 52 -18.50 9.71 -17.49
C ILE A 52 -18.61 10.14 -16.01
N PRO A 53 -19.80 10.19 -15.40
CA PRO A 53 -19.96 10.48 -13.98
C PRO A 53 -19.49 9.28 -13.17
N ILE A 54 -18.55 9.50 -12.26
CA ILE A 54 -17.96 8.44 -11.42
C ILE A 54 -18.48 8.61 -9.99
N GLY A 55 -19.10 7.55 -9.49
CA GLY A 55 -19.93 7.54 -8.30
C GLY A 55 -19.16 7.74 -7.00
N LEU A 56 -19.70 8.61 -6.15
CA LEU A 56 -19.54 8.56 -4.71
C LEU A 56 -20.83 7.96 -4.15
N THR A 57 -20.74 6.85 -3.42
CA THR A 57 -21.85 6.27 -2.66
C THR A 57 -22.01 7.00 -1.33
N ASP A 58 -22.53 8.21 -1.46
CA ASP A 58 -23.77 8.74 -0.88
C ASP A 58 -24.26 9.72 -1.96
N ASP A 59 -25.57 9.83 -2.22
CA ASP A 59 -26.17 10.58 -3.35
C ASP A 59 -25.78 12.08 -3.51
N TYR A 60 -24.74 12.60 -2.82
CA TYR A 60 -24.49 14.02 -2.63
C TYR A 60 -23.03 14.55 -2.72
N HIS A 61 -21.99 13.80 -3.10
CA HIS A 61 -20.59 14.31 -2.88
C HIS A 61 -19.60 14.41 -4.05
N ALA A 62 -19.96 14.23 -5.32
CA ALA A 62 -19.02 14.40 -6.45
C ALA A 62 -19.06 15.81 -7.07
N GLN A 63 -18.84 16.87 -6.28
CA GLN A 63 -19.35 18.19 -6.64
C GLN A 63 -18.46 19.39 -6.24
N ALA A 64 -17.16 19.37 -6.58
CA ALA A 64 -16.27 20.54 -6.40
C ALA A 64 -16.49 21.55 -7.54
N ALA A 65 -16.54 22.87 -7.37
CA ALA A 65 -16.22 23.84 -6.32
C ALA A 65 -17.09 25.14 -6.40
N LEU A 66 -17.97 25.34 -7.39
CA LEU A 66 -19.09 26.30 -7.38
C LEU A 66 -20.18 25.80 -8.33
N GLY A 67 -21.41 25.77 -7.85
CA GLY A 67 -22.59 25.23 -8.56
C GLY A 67 -23.12 23.92 -8.02
N CYS A 68 -22.37 23.28 -7.12
CA CYS A 68 -22.59 21.88 -6.78
C CYS A 68 -22.52 21.58 -5.26
N PHE A 69 -21.68 22.24 -4.46
CA PHE A 69 -21.80 22.14 -3.00
C PHE A 69 -22.87 23.09 -2.45
N ASP A 70 -23.86 22.52 -1.76
CA ASP A 70 -24.90 23.26 -1.06
C ASP A 70 -24.26 24.20 -0.01
N GLN A 71 -24.48 25.51 -0.17
CA GLN A 71 -24.01 26.53 0.78
C GLN A 71 -24.59 26.32 2.19
N GLU A 72 -25.63 25.51 2.34
CA GLU A 72 -26.20 25.14 3.63
C GLU A 72 -25.39 24.05 4.36
N LYS A 73 -24.59 23.25 3.65
CA LYS A 73 -23.90 22.05 4.17
C LYS A 73 -22.39 22.22 4.41
N TYR A 74 -21.72 23.05 3.60
CA TYR A 74 -20.27 23.22 3.65
C TYR A 74 -19.84 24.67 3.89
N GLU A 75 -18.77 24.85 4.66
CA GLU A 75 -18.13 26.16 4.87
C GLU A 75 -16.85 26.26 4.03
N TYR A 76 -16.75 27.33 3.23
CA TYR A 76 -15.62 27.55 2.33
C TYR A 76 -14.47 28.24 3.06
N GLN A 77 -13.30 27.60 3.08
CA GLN A 77 -12.09 28.13 3.70
C GLN A 77 -11.03 28.44 2.64
N PRO A 78 -10.82 29.72 2.27
CA PRO A 78 -9.78 30.10 1.33
C PRO A 78 -8.40 29.83 1.93
N ALA A 79 -7.52 29.21 1.14
CA ALA A 79 -6.13 28.95 1.48
C ALA A 79 -5.21 29.87 0.68
N ILE A 80 -4.10 30.30 1.27
CA ILE A 80 -3.17 31.25 0.62
C ILE A 80 -2.32 30.52 -0.43
N GLY A 81 -1.90 29.29 -0.14
CA GLY A 81 -1.13 28.44 -1.05
C GLY A 81 -1.64 26.99 -1.10
N ILE A 82 -1.10 26.21 -2.05
CA ILE A 82 -1.40 24.78 -2.19
C ILE A 82 -0.99 23.99 -0.93
N PRO A 83 0.17 24.26 -0.29
CA PRO A 83 0.55 23.59 0.95
C PRO A 83 -0.49 23.77 2.07
N ASP A 84 -1.10 24.95 2.19
CA ASP A 84 -2.10 25.24 3.22
C ASP A 84 -3.36 24.38 3.03
N VAL A 85 -3.73 24.08 1.79
CA VAL A 85 -4.84 23.15 1.48
C VAL A 85 -4.50 21.73 1.93
N PHE A 86 -3.27 21.27 1.65
CA PHE A 86 -2.78 19.96 2.10
C PHE A 86 -2.76 19.87 3.63
N ASP A 87 -2.22 20.89 4.30
CA ASP A 87 -2.14 20.97 5.76
C ASP A 87 -3.53 21.00 6.40
N ALA A 88 -4.49 21.74 5.82
CA ALA A 88 -5.85 21.82 6.32
C ALA A 88 -6.57 20.47 6.28
N VAL A 89 -6.42 19.70 5.19
CA VAL A 89 -7.01 18.36 5.08
C VAL A 89 -6.27 17.36 5.98
N GLN A 90 -4.94 17.40 6.00
CA GLN A 90 -4.10 16.55 6.83
C GLN A 90 -4.41 16.71 8.33
N SER A 91 -4.58 17.94 8.79
CA SER A 91 -4.93 18.23 10.19
C SER A 91 -6.41 17.97 10.52
N GLY A 92 -7.26 17.68 9.51
CA GLY A 92 -8.70 17.54 9.67
C GLY A 92 -9.45 18.85 9.90
N LYS A 93 -8.81 20.01 9.62
CA LYS A 93 -9.47 21.33 9.66
C LYS A 93 -10.45 21.47 8.50
N ALA A 94 -10.12 20.89 7.35
CA ALA A 94 -11.01 20.74 6.21
C ALA A 94 -11.27 19.25 5.95
N ALA A 95 -12.51 18.90 5.62
CA ALA A 95 -12.88 17.54 5.24
C ALA A 95 -12.37 17.20 3.82
N LEU A 96 -12.34 18.21 2.94
CA LEU A 96 -11.92 18.10 1.55
C LEU A 96 -11.00 19.27 1.17
N GLY A 97 -10.08 19.00 0.24
CA GLY A 97 -9.19 20.01 -0.34
C GLY A 97 -9.25 19.99 -1.86
N VAL A 98 -9.38 21.16 -2.50
CA VAL A 98 -9.39 21.28 -3.97
C VAL A 98 -8.09 21.92 -4.43
N VAL A 99 -7.31 21.18 -5.21
CA VAL A 99 -5.99 21.63 -5.71
C VAL A 99 -5.90 21.48 -7.23
N PRO A 100 -5.30 22.45 -7.93
CA PRO A 100 -5.10 22.34 -9.38
C PRO A 100 -4.04 21.29 -9.68
N PHE A 101 -4.27 20.47 -10.70
CA PHE A 101 -3.35 19.41 -11.11
C PHE A 101 -2.74 19.66 -12.48
N GLU A 102 -3.52 20.05 -13.49
CA GLU A 102 -3.04 20.21 -14.87
C GLU A 102 -3.89 21.23 -15.64
N ASN A 103 -3.29 21.95 -16.57
CA ASN A 103 -3.98 22.85 -17.49
C ASN A 103 -3.70 22.42 -18.94
N SER A 104 -4.71 22.40 -19.81
CA SER A 104 -4.58 21.91 -21.19
C SER A 104 -3.57 22.69 -22.03
N THR A 105 -3.29 23.95 -21.68
CA THR A 105 -2.33 24.80 -22.41
C THR A 105 -0.94 24.78 -21.77
N ASN A 106 -0.86 24.68 -20.44
CA ASN A 106 0.38 24.91 -19.69
C ASN A 106 0.94 23.67 -18.99
N GLY A 107 0.26 22.53 -19.10
CA GLY A 107 0.67 21.27 -18.50
C GLY A 107 0.44 21.20 -16.99
N ALA A 108 1.17 20.30 -16.34
CA ALA A 108 0.96 19.95 -14.94
C ALA A 108 1.41 21.05 -13.95
N VAL A 109 0.63 21.21 -12.88
CA VAL A 109 0.94 22.09 -11.75
C VAL A 109 1.98 21.42 -10.87
N ILE A 110 3.23 21.86 -11.04
CA ILE A 110 4.41 21.28 -10.38
C ILE A 110 4.27 21.23 -8.85
N PHE A 111 3.73 22.28 -8.23
CA PHE A 111 3.61 22.36 -6.77
C PHE A 111 2.73 21.24 -6.18
N THR A 112 1.63 20.88 -6.85
CA THR A 112 0.76 19.78 -6.43
C THR A 112 1.50 18.44 -6.50
N LEU A 113 2.26 18.20 -7.57
CA LEU A 113 3.10 17.00 -7.71
C LEU A 113 4.22 16.94 -6.66
N GLU A 114 4.82 18.08 -6.28
CA GLU A 114 5.85 18.12 -5.24
C GLU A 114 5.31 17.78 -3.84
N LEU A 115 4.07 18.19 -3.53
CA LEU A 115 3.41 17.84 -2.27
C LEU A 115 2.94 16.38 -2.26
N LEU A 116 2.39 15.88 -3.38
CA LEU A 116 2.05 14.46 -3.55
C LEU A 116 3.27 13.52 -3.51
N ALA A 117 4.47 14.03 -3.82
CA ALA A 117 5.70 13.25 -3.66
C ALA A 117 6.01 12.91 -2.19
N ASP A 118 5.43 13.66 -1.25
CA ASP A 118 5.51 13.50 0.20
C ASP A 118 6.89 13.07 0.74
N ARG A 119 7.94 13.78 0.30
CA ARG A 119 9.35 13.42 0.55
C ARG A 119 9.71 13.36 2.03
N HIS A 120 8.97 14.11 2.84
CA HIS A 120 9.16 14.22 4.28
C HIS A 120 8.07 13.51 5.07
N SER A 121 7.21 12.73 4.41
CA SER A 121 6.24 11.87 5.11
C SER A 121 5.25 12.69 5.98
N LEU A 122 4.88 13.88 5.49
CA LEU A 122 3.98 14.84 6.12
C LEU A 122 2.50 14.56 5.82
N TYR A 123 2.19 13.91 4.68
CA TYR A 123 0.84 13.75 4.15
C TYR A 123 0.44 12.29 3.92
N LYS A 124 0.90 11.38 4.80
CA LYS A 124 0.82 9.91 4.63
C LYS A 124 -0.57 9.34 4.43
N ASP A 125 -1.59 10.02 4.94
CA ASP A 125 -2.99 9.61 4.92
C ASP A 125 -3.86 10.51 4.06
N LEU A 126 -3.28 11.35 3.18
CA LEU A 126 -4.03 12.02 2.13
C LEU A 126 -4.25 11.09 0.94
N THR A 127 -5.48 11.06 0.43
CA THR A 127 -5.85 10.33 -0.78
C THR A 127 -6.61 11.23 -1.75
N ILE A 128 -6.47 10.95 -3.05
CA ILE A 128 -7.27 11.59 -4.11
C ILE A 128 -8.59 10.83 -4.18
N CYS A 129 -9.70 11.50 -3.90
CA CYS A 129 -11.03 10.90 -3.94
C CYS A 129 -11.88 11.34 -5.14
N GLY A 130 -11.40 12.33 -5.90
CA GLY A 130 -12.09 12.78 -7.09
C GLY A 130 -11.25 13.73 -7.93
N GLU A 131 -11.75 14.01 -9.12
CA GLU A 131 -11.20 14.97 -10.05
C GLU A 131 -12.32 15.86 -10.57
N ALA A 132 -11.96 17.06 -11.04
CA ALA A 132 -12.92 17.97 -11.63
C ALA A 132 -12.26 18.86 -12.69
N TYR A 133 -13.04 19.33 -13.66
CA TYR A 133 -12.55 20.09 -14.83
C TYR A 133 -13.26 21.44 -14.88
N LEU A 134 -12.52 22.48 -15.24
CA LEU A 134 -13.04 23.84 -15.40
C LEU A 134 -12.49 24.48 -16.66
N ASP A 135 -13.39 24.92 -17.53
CA ASP A 135 -13.04 25.70 -18.70
C ASP A 135 -12.66 27.12 -18.28
N VAL A 136 -11.44 27.51 -18.66
CA VAL A 136 -10.86 28.81 -18.35
C VAL A 136 -11.31 29.78 -19.42
N SER A 137 -12.35 30.55 -19.10
CA SER A 137 -12.73 31.71 -19.91
C SER A 137 -12.27 33.00 -19.24
N HIS A 138 -11.65 33.87 -20.03
CA HIS A 138 -11.15 35.17 -19.61
C HIS A 138 -12.14 36.26 -19.98
N CYS A 139 -12.42 37.13 -19.02
CA CYS A 139 -13.20 38.35 -19.21
C CYS A 139 -12.32 39.57 -18.98
N LEU A 140 -12.51 40.59 -19.80
CA LEU A 140 -11.99 41.92 -19.51
C LEU A 140 -12.95 42.62 -18.55
N LEU A 141 -12.48 42.91 -17.34
CA LEU A 141 -13.25 43.53 -16.27
C LEU A 141 -12.81 44.97 -16.06
N GLY A 142 -13.74 45.86 -15.76
CA GLY A 142 -13.45 47.26 -15.45
C GLY A 142 -14.71 48.02 -15.10
N HIS A 143 -14.72 49.33 -15.37
CA HIS A 143 -15.91 50.16 -15.24
C HIS A 143 -16.31 50.71 -16.61
N PHE A 144 -17.62 50.73 -16.91
CA PHE A 144 -18.11 51.38 -18.11
C PHE A 144 -17.80 52.88 -18.08
N SER A 145 -17.26 53.41 -19.18
CA SER A 145 -17.20 54.86 -19.38
C SER A 145 -18.61 55.39 -19.60
N LYS A 146 -19.00 56.44 -18.84
CA LYS A 146 -20.26 57.17 -19.05
C LYS A 146 -20.23 58.10 -20.28
N ALA A 147 -19.09 58.20 -20.98
CA ALA A 147 -18.93 58.96 -22.20
C ALA A 147 -18.40 58.03 -23.31
N ASP A 148 -19.32 57.55 -24.16
CA ASP A 148 -19.18 57.33 -25.61
C ASP A 148 -20.02 56.14 -26.12
N SER A 149 -20.89 56.43 -27.10
CA SER A 149 -21.57 55.46 -27.98
C SER A 149 -20.60 54.89 -29.03
N PRO A 150 -20.89 53.74 -29.68
CA PRO A 150 -19.87 52.90 -30.27
C PRO A 150 -19.44 53.35 -31.67
N GLU A 151 -18.20 52.93 -32.01
CA GLU A 151 -17.65 52.63 -33.35
C GLU A 151 -16.33 53.35 -33.63
N ARG A 152 -15.24 52.58 -33.60
CA ARG A 152 -14.20 52.66 -34.64
C ARG A 152 -13.60 51.28 -34.88
N SER A 153 -13.59 50.92 -36.16
CA SER A 153 -13.00 49.74 -36.76
C SER A 153 -11.58 49.47 -36.23
N GLY A 154 -11.38 48.32 -35.59
CA GLY A 154 -10.06 47.78 -35.31
C GLY A 154 -9.46 47.22 -36.60
N THR A 155 -8.69 48.02 -37.33
CA THR A 155 -7.83 47.52 -38.40
C THR A 155 -6.41 47.36 -37.87
N CYS A 156 -5.92 46.12 -37.81
CA CYS A 156 -4.51 45.84 -37.62
C CYS A 156 -3.73 46.19 -38.88
N THR A 157 -2.88 47.22 -38.83
CA THR A 157 -1.91 47.54 -39.88
C THR A 157 -0.78 46.50 -39.87
N PRO A 158 -0.39 45.90 -41.02
CA PRO A 158 0.71 44.94 -41.07
C PRO A 158 2.04 45.62 -40.73
N THR A 159 2.82 45.02 -39.84
CA THR A 159 4.21 45.40 -39.56
C THR A 159 5.17 44.38 -40.18
N THR A 160 6.37 44.82 -40.55
CA THR A 160 7.41 44.01 -41.22
C THR A 160 7.82 42.74 -40.44
N ALA A 161 7.52 42.68 -39.14
CA ALA A 161 7.77 41.52 -38.28
C ALA A 161 6.65 40.47 -38.26
N THR A 162 5.42 40.79 -38.73
CA THR A 162 4.25 39.90 -38.65
C THR A 162 3.28 40.17 -39.81
N PRO A 163 3.43 39.44 -40.95
CA PRO A 163 2.68 39.73 -42.18
C PRO A 163 1.20 39.28 -42.15
N SER A 164 0.74 38.59 -41.10
CA SER A 164 -0.67 38.19 -40.92
C SER A 164 -1.04 38.20 -39.43
N PRO A 165 -1.61 39.29 -38.89
CA PRO A 165 -2.01 39.34 -37.48
C PRO A 165 -3.25 38.45 -37.24
N VAL A 166 -3.22 37.68 -36.15
CA VAL A 166 -4.37 36.88 -35.69
C VAL A 166 -5.52 37.84 -35.35
N LYS A 167 -6.67 37.68 -36.00
CA LYS A 167 -7.87 38.48 -35.69
C LYS A 167 -8.47 38.00 -34.36
N PRO A 168 -8.83 38.91 -33.44
CA PRO A 168 -9.47 38.54 -32.19
C PRO A 168 -10.86 37.97 -32.47
N LYS A 169 -11.25 36.96 -31.68
CA LYS A 169 -12.54 36.29 -31.82
C LYS A 169 -13.71 37.17 -31.39
N THR A 170 -13.48 37.99 -30.38
CA THR A 170 -14.52 38.76 -29.71
C THR A 170 -14.27 40.25 -29.85
N LYS A 171 -15.37 41.00 -29.86
CA LYS A 171 -15.35 42.47 -29.87
C LYS A 171 -15.65 42.99 -28.46
N PRO A 172 -15.08 44.14 -28.07
CA PRO A 172 -15.47 44.80 -26.83
C PRO A 172 -16.98 45.10 -26.81
N LEU A 173 -17.59 44.93 -25.64
CA LEU A 173 -19.00 45.28 -25.38
C LEU A 173 -19.18 46.79 -25.20
N SER A 174 -18.10 47.52 -24.90
CA SER A 174 -18.09 48.98 -24.73
C SER A 174 -16.78 49.60 -25.23
N SER A 175 -16.72 50.93 -25.30
CA SER A 175 -15.50 51.65 -25.66
C SER A 175 -14.41 51.41 -24.62
N LEU A 176 -13.19 51.06 -25.06
CA LEU A 176 -12.04 50.78 -24.21
C LEU A 176 -11.04 51.95 -24.12
N ARG A 177 -11.37 53.12 -24.67
CA ARG A 177 -10.42 54.25 -24.81
C ARG A 177 -9.95 54.85 -23.50
N HIS A 178 -10.76 54.76 -22.46
CA HIS A 178 -10.45 55.30 -21.14
C HIS A 178 -9.48 54.40 -20.35
N ILE A 179 -9.24 53.16 -20.81
CA ILE A 179 -8.36 52.22 -20.13
C ILE A 179 -6.91 52.60 -20.40
N GLN A 180 -6.16 52.87 -19.33
CA GLN A 180 -4.74 53.19 -19.37
C GLN A 180 -3.88 52.06 -18.82
N ARG A 181 -4.40 51.29 -17.87
CA ARG A 181 -3.69 50.23 -17.16
C ARG A 181 -4.45 48.92 -17.20
N LEU A 182 -3.73 47.82 -17.42
CA LEU A 182 -4.29 46.48 -17.42
C LEU A 182 -3.51 45.59 -16.44
N TYR A 183 -4.21 45.06 -15.46
CA TYR A 183 -3.67 44.15 -14.45
C TYR A 183 -4.07 42.72 -14.75
N THR A 184 -3.14 41.77 -14.71
CA THR A 184 -3.47 40.33 -14.60
C THR A 184 -2.22 39.53 -14.24
N HIS A 185 -2.38 38.22 -14.09
CA HIS A 185 -1.24 37.32 -13.93
C HIS A 185 -0.47 37.22 -15.27
N PRO A 186 0.88 37.19 -15.26
CA PRO A 186 1.70 37.17 -16.49
C PRO A 186 1.25 36.17 -17.56
N GLN A 187 0.82 34.99 -17.11
CA GLN A 187 0.34 33.90 -17.95
C GLN A 187 -0.95 34.23 -18.73
N ALA A 188 -1.84 35.05 -18.16
CA ALA A 188 -3.09 35.43 -18.82
C ALA A 188 -2.86 36.43 -19.96
N TYR A 189 -1.77 37.22 -19.93
CA TYR A 189 -1.42 38.08 -21.07
C TYR A 189 -1.14 37.27 -22.33
N GLY A 190 -0.38 36.18 -22.20
CA GLY A 190 -0.05 35.28 -23.31
C GLY A 190 -1.23 34.47 -23.85
N GLN A 191 -2.35 34.45 -23.12
CA GLN A 191 -3.58 33.76 -23.52
C GLN A 191 -4.58 34.69 -24.22
N CYS A 192 -4.32 35.99 -24.27
CA CYS A 192 -5.24 37.01 -24.81
C CYS A 192 -4.52 37.95 -25.79
N GLU A 193 -3.44 37.53 -26.44
CA GLU A 193 -2.60 38.40 -27.25
C GLU A 193 -3.32 38.96 -28.47
N ALA A 194 -4.21 38.19 -29.12
CA ALA A 194 -4.92 38.67 -30.30
C ALA A 194 -5.88 39.81 -29.95
N PHE A 195 -6.58 39.69 -28.82
CA PHE A 195 -7.49 40.72 -28.32
C PHE A 195 -6.71 41.96 -27.86
N LEU A 196 -5.68 41.77 -27.04
CA LEU A 196 -4.86 42.87 -26.52
C LEU A 196 -4.11 43.59 -27.64
N GLY A 197 -3.56 42.83 -28.58
CA GLY A 197 -2.87 43.33 -29.75
C GLY A 197 -3.77 44.08 -30.73
N THR A 198 -5.10 43.92 -30.65
CA THR A 198 -6.04 44.62 -31.54
C THR A 198 -6.67 45.84 -30.89
N TYR A 199 -7.15 45.70 -29.66
CA TYR A 199 -7.98 46.72 -28.99
C TYR A 199 -7.26 47.54 -27.92
N LEU A 200 -6.16 47.03 -27.37
CA LEU A 200 -5.45 47.61 -26.23
C LEU A 200 -3.96 47.77 -26.55
N LYS A 201 -3.65 48.44 -27.67
CA LYS A 201 -2.27 48.79 -28.05
C LYS A 201 -1.78 49.98 -27.23
N GLY A 202 -0.59 49.87 -26.63
CA GLY A 202 0.09 50.99 -25.96
C GLY A 202 -0.38 51.28 -24.52
N ILE A 203 -1.22 50.42 -23.94
CA ILE A 203 -1.59 50.52 -22.52
C ILE A 203 -0.51 49.93 -21.62
N GLU A 204 -0.42 50.42 -20.38
CA GLU A 204 0.50 49.93 -19.37
C GLU A 204 0.02 48.55 -18.87
N ARG A 205 0.84 47.51 -19.04
CA ARG A 205 0.56 46.15 -18.55
C ARG A 205 1.29 45.93 -17.24
N LEU A 206 0.55 45.63 -16.17
CA LEU A 206 1.07 45.50 -14.82
C LEU A 206 0.82 44.09 -14.28
N ASP A 207 1.92 43.36 -14.09
CA ASP A 207 1.90 42.00 -13.58
C ASP A 207 1.46 41.97 -12.10
N VAL A 208 0.51 41.09 -11.79
CA VAL A 208 0.04 40.85 -10.43
C VAL A 208 0.05 39.36 -10.08
N SER A 209 -0.05 39.06 -8.79
CA SER A 209 0.09 37.70 -8.26
C SER A 209 -1.03 36.74 -8.66
N SER A 210 -2.22 37.22 -9.03
CA SER A 210 -3.32 36.37 -9.51
C SER A 210 -4.37 37.18 -10.30
N THR A 211 -5.17 36.49 -11.13
CA THR A 211 -6.29 37.09 -11.87
C THR A 211 -7.35 37.67 -10.92
N SER A 212 -7.65 37.00 -9.81
CA SER A 212 -8.53 37.52 -8.76
C SER A 212 -7.97 38.79 -8.10
N LYS A 213 -6.66 38.83 -7.84
CA LYS A 213 -6.02 40.03 -7.27
C LYS A 213 -6.10 41.22 -8.23
N ALA A 214 -6.03 40.98 -9.54
CA ALA A 214 -6.25 42.01 -10.54
C ALA A 214 -7.65 42.64 -10.42
N ALA A 215 -8.69 41.81 -10.29
CA ALA A 215 -10.06 42.30 -10.08
C ALA A 215 -10.19 43.10 -8.77
N GLU A 216 -9.55 42.66 -7.69
CA GLU A 216 -9.53 43.40 -6.42
C GLU A 216 -8.86 44.78 -6.55
N ILE A 217 -7.74 44.88 -7.27
CA ILE A 217 -7.02 46.14 -7.52
C ILE A 217 -7.90 47.09 -8.34
N VAL A 218 -8.53 46.60 -9.41
CA VAL A 218 -9.41 47.41 -10.26
C VAL A 218 -10.63 47.90 -9.49
N LYS A 219 -11.21 47.08 -8.62
CA LYS A 219 -12.29 47.51 -7.71
C LYS A 219 -11.86 48.66 -6.80
N ALA A 220 -10.61 48.69 -6.36
CA ALA A 220 -10.08 49.76 -5.51
C ALA A 220 -9.79 51.05 -6.29
N ASP A 221 -9.66 50.99 -7.62
CA ASP A 221 -9.39 52.14 -8.47
C ASP A 221 -10.66 52.96 -8.76
N LYS A 222 -10.73 54.14 -8.13
CA LYS A 222 -11.85 55.07 -8.33
C LYS A 222 -11.77 55.89 -9.62
N SER A 223 -10.64 55.84 -10.33
CA SER A 223 -10.45 56.60 -11.57
C SER A 223 -11.23 55.99 -12.75
N GLY A 224 -11.54 54.70 -12.69
CA GLY A 224 -12.19 53.95 -13.76
C GLY A 224 -11.30 53.69 -14.98
N THR A 225 -10.02 54.07 -14.95
CA THR A 225 -9.09 53.88 -16.09
C THR A 225 -8.29 52.58 -16.02
N SER A 226 -8.50 51.76 -14.99
CA SER A 226 -7.89 50.45 -14.86
C SER A 226 -8.83 49.33 -15.31
N ALA A 227 -8.25 48.30 -15.92
CA ALA A 227 -8.96 47.07 -16.27
C ALA A 227 -8.19 45.83 -15.78
N ALA A 228 -8.90 44.71 -15.65
CA ALA A 228 -8.34 43.43 -15.23
C ALA A 228 -8.73 42.31 -16.21
N ILE A 229 -7.83 41.34 -16.42
CA ILE A 229 -8.21 40.06 -17.03
C ILE A 229 -8.45 39.06 -15.91
N ALA A 230 -9.69 38.61 -15.76
CA ALA A 230 -10.08 37.61 -14.77
C ALA A 230 -11.32 36.82 -15.20
N SER A 231 -11.71 35.85 -14.40
CA SER A 231 -12.94 35.06 -14.61
C SER A 231 -14.20 35.89 -14.44
N ARG A 232 -15.31 35.45 -15.05
CA ARG A 232 -16.64 36.04 -14.86
C ARG A 232 -17.06 36.16 -13.39
N LEU A 233 -16.82 35.14 -12.58
CA LEU A 233 -17.18 35.17 -11.15
C LEU A 233 -16.49 36.32 -10.39
N ALA A 234 -15.26 36.66 -10.77
CA ALA A 234 -14.56 37.79 -10.17
C ALA A 234 -15.27 39.12 -10.46
N ALA A 235 -15.96 39.24 -11.61
CA ALA A 235 -16.80 40.38 -11.91
C ALA A 235 -17.97 40.48 -10.91
N ASP A 236 -18.67 39.37 -10.70
CA ASP A 236 -19.85 39.31 -9.83
C ASP A 236 -19.49 39.60 -8.36
N ILE A 237 -18.40 39.02 -7.86
CA ILE A 237 -17.94 39.19 -6.47
C ILE A 237 -17.40 40.60 -6.21
N HIS A 238 -16.65 41.15 -7.15
CA HIS A 238 -16.03 42.46 -7.00
C HIS A 238 -16.95 43.60 -7.44
N GLY A 239 -18.09 43.31 -8.10
CA GLY A 239 -19.02 44.30 -8.62
C GLY A 239 -18.45 45.09 -9.80
N LEU A 240 -17.68 44.42 -10.66
CA LEU A 240 -17.04 45.01 -11.84
C LEU A 240 -17.86 44.75 -13.10
N ASP A 241 -17.81 45.69 -14.04
CA ASP A 241 -18.45 45.55 -15.34
C ASP A 241 -17.62 44.65 -16.25
N ILE A 242 -18.30 43.80 -17.03
CA ILE A 242 -17.65 42.96 -18.03
C ILE A 242 -17.61 43.75 -19.35
N LEU A 243 -16.41 44.19 -19.72
CA LEU A 243 -16.15 44.99 -20.92
C LEU A 243 -15.95 44.14 -22.18
N ALA A 244 -15.52 42.89 -22.01
CA ALA A 244 -15.46 41.88 -23.07
C ALA A 244 -15.47 40.49 -22.44
N GLN A 245 -16.11 39.52 -23.09
CA GLN A 245 -16.17 38.12 -22.68
C GLN A 245 -15.46 37.25 -23.72
N GLY A 246 -14.84 36.15 -23.28
CA GLY A 246 -14.18 35.22 -24.19
C GLY A 246 -13.02 35.89 -24.92
N ILE A 247 -12.13 36.57 -24.20
CA ILE A 247 -10.99 37.28 -24.79
C ILE A 247 -9.77 36.38 -24.98
N GLU A 248 -9.86 35.13 -24.56
CA GLU A 248 -8.86 34.10 -24.80
C GLU A 248 -8.68 33.80 -26.28
N ASP A 249 -7.43 33.55 -26.67
CA ASP A 249 -7.06 33.19 -28.04
C ASP A 249 -7.50 31.75 -28.38
N ARG A 250 -7.72 30.90 -27.36
CA ARG A 250 -8.06 29.49 -27.47
C ARG A 250 -9.28 29.15 -26.61
N ASP A 251 -10.26 28.46 -27.19
CA ASP A 251 -11.51 28.11 -26.50
C ASP A 251 -11.43 26.75 -25.79
N ASP A 252 -10.34 25.99 -26.00
CA ASP A 252 -10.08 24.65 -25.46
C ASP A 252 -9.18 24.67 -24.20
N ASN A 253 -9.15 25.80 -23.50
CA ASN A 253 -8.36 25.96 -22.29
C ASN A 253 -9.13 25.42 -21.07
N THR A 254 -8.77 24.25 -20.57
CA THR A 254 -9.43 23.59 -19.43
C THR A 254 -8.40 23.28 -18.36
N THR A 255 -8.75 23.54 -17.10
CA THR A 255 -7.93 23.20 -15.92
C THR A 255 -8.56 22.03 -15.17
N ARG A 256 -7.75 21.02 -14.88
CA ARG A 256 -8.08 19.84 -14.10
C ARG A 256 -7.64 20.00 -12.66
N PHE A 257 -8.51 19.62 -11.73
CA PHE A 257 -8.33 19.71 -10.28
C PHE A 257 -8.44 18.33 -9.63
N PHE A 258 -7.74 18.15 -8.51
CA PHE A 258 -7.91 17.01 -7.61
C PHE A 258 -8.65 17.40 -6.35
N ILE A 259 -9.48 16.47 -5.89
CA ILE A 259 -10.18 16.53 -4.61
C ILE A 259 -9.45 15.59 -3.67
N LEU A 260 -8.88 16.17 -2.61
CA LEU A 260 -8.12 15.47 -1.58
C LEU A 260 -9.00 15.23 -0.35
N ARG A 261 -8.80 14.09 0.30
CA ARG A 261 -9.39 13.76 1.60
C ARG A 261 -8.37 13.07 2.50
N LYS A 262 -8.66 13.06 3.80
CA LYS A 262 -7.93 12.26 4.77
C LYS A 262 -8.50 10.84 4.85
N GLY A 263 -7.62 9.85 4.94
CA GLY A 263 -7.95 8.42 4.99
C GLY A 263 -8.42 7.85 3.65
N ILE A 264 -8.73 6.55 3.67
CA ILE A 264 -9.22 5.81 2.51
C ILE A 264 -10.75 5.90 2.45
N ASP A 265 -11.30 6.15 1.27
CA ASP A 265 -12.74 6.05 1.04
C ASP A 265 -13.17 4.59 0.86
N ALA A 266 -13.76 3.99 1.89
CA ALA A 266 -14.32 2.64 1.81
C ALA A 266 -15.53 2.52 0.87
N SER A 267 -16.14 3.65 0.48
CA SER A 267 -17.26 3.70 -0.47
C SER A 267 -16.79 3.63 -1.93
N ALA A 268 -15.56 4.08 -2.21
CA ALA A 268 -14.99 4.12 -3.56
C ALA A 268 -14.75 2.72 -4.18
N THR A 269 -14.88 1.65 -3.39
CA THR A 269 -14.71 0.25 -3.86
C THR A 269 -16.01 -0.39 -4.37
N LYS A 270 -17.17 0.28 -4.25
CA LYS A 270 -18.50 -0.31 -4.50
C LYS A 270 -19.14 0.07 -5.83
N THR A 271 -18.53 0.95 -6.61
CA THR A 271 -19.17 1.52 -7.81
C THR A 271 -18.68 0.86 -9.11
N ASN A 272 -19.61 0.41 -9.96
CA ASN A 272 -19.34 -0.09 -11.33
C ASN A 272 -18.98 1.02 -12.34
N SER A 273 -18.72 2.24 -11.88
CA SER A 273 -18.29 3.36 -12.72
C SER A 273 -16.83 3.21 -13.17
N PRO A 274 -16.43 3.80 -14.30
CA PRO A 274 -15.02 3.87 -14.68
C PRO A 274 -14.24 4.52 -13.54
N SER A 275 -13.00 4.11 -13.34
CA SER A 275 -12.16 4.60 -12.24
C SER A 275 -10.80 4.95 -12.80
N LYS A 276 -10.13 5.90 -12.17
CA LYS A 276 -8.72 6.19 -12.43
C LYS A 276 -7.93 5.94 -11.17
N SER A 277 -6.71 5.45 -11.34
CA SER A 277 -5.75 5.27 -10.27
C SER A 277 -4.49 6.06 -10.61
N MET A 278 -3.93 6.71 -9.59
CA MET A 278 -2.64 7.37 -9.69
C MET A 278 -1.63 6.61 -8.84
N VAL A 279 -0.44 6.38 -9.40
CA VAL A 279 0.67 5.74 -8.71
C VAL A 279 1.93 6.56 -8.88
N SER A 280 2.76 6.57 -7.84
CA SER A 280 4.08 7.16 -7.90
C SER A 280 5.16 6.10 -7.69
N PHE A 281 6.26 6.20 -8.43
CA PHE A 281 7.41 5.30 -8.30
C PHE A 281 8.70 6.00 -8.70
N THR A 282 9.84 5.44 -8.31
CA THR A 282 11.16 5.88 -8.78
C THR A 282 11.77 4.80 -9.66
N ILE A 283 12.70 5.18 -10.54
CA ILE A 283 13.47 4.24 -11.37
C ILE A 283 14.96 4.50 -11.15
N ASP A 284 15.78 3.47 -11.38
CA ASP A 284 17.22 3.67 -11.49
C ASP A 284 17.57 4.16 -12.90
N HIS A 285 17.97 5.43 -12.98
CA HIS A 285 18.35 6.11 -14.23
C HIS A 285 19.63 5.58 -14.87
N ARG A 286 20.36 4.68 -14.20
CA ARG A 286 21.56 4.03 -14.77
C ARG A 286 21.22 2.89 -15.74
N THR A 287 19.97 2.42 -15.76
CA THR A 287 19.55 1.30 -16.59
C THR A 287 18.78 1.80 -17.82
N PRO A 288 19.34 1.63 -19.03
CA PRO A 288 18.65 2.02 -20.25
C PRO A 288 17.28 1.32 -20.38
N GLY A 289 16.24 2.09 -20.69
CA GLY A 289 14.88 1.56 -20.86
C GLY A 289 14.14 1.24 -19.57
N ALA A 290 14.66 1.61 -18.39
CA ALA A 290 14.00 1.39 -17.10
C ALA A 290 12.55 1.90 -17.06
N LEU A 291 12.29 3.09 -17.58
CA LEU A 291 10.94 3.63 -17.69
C LEU A 291 10.08 2.81 -18.65
N ALA A 292 10.62 2.42 -19.81
CA ALA A 292 9.89 1.61 -20.78
C ALA A 292 9.47 0.25 -20.20
N ALA A 293 10.34 -0.41 -19.43
CA ALA A 293 10.04 -1.67 -18.76
C ALA A 293 8.89 -1.54 -17.73
N VAL A 294 8.82 -0.40 -17.04
CA VAL A 294 7.70 -0.07 -16.16
C VAL A 294 6.42 0.16 -16.97
N LEU A 295 6.48 0.92 -18.07
CA LEU A 295 5.33 1.17 -18.93
C LEU A 295 4.81 -0.10 -19.62
N ASP A 296 5.70 -1.05 -19.94
CA ASP A 296 5.34 -2.37 -20.48
C ASP A 296 4.46 -3.18 -19.53
N CYS A 297 4.54 -2.93 -18.21
CA CYS A 297 3.61 -3.55 -17.26
C CYS A 297 2.18 -3.12 -17.54
N PHE A 298 1.92 -1.82 -17.70
CA PHE A 298 0.57 -1.31 -18.01
C PHE A 298 0.06 -1.83 -19.35
N LYS A 299 0.94 -1.86 -20.36
CA LYS A 299 0.65 -2.43 -21.68
C LYS A 299 0.25 -3.91 -21.60
N SER A 300 1.00 -4.72 -20.85
CA SER A 300 0.76 -6.17 -20.71
C SER A 300 -0.61 -6.47 -20.09
N TYR A 301 -1.09 -5.59 -19.23
CA TYR A 301 -2.41 -5.70 -18.60
C TYR A 301 -3.53 -4.96 -19.34
N LYS A 302 -3.20 -4.33 -20.48
CA LYS A 302 -4.12 -3.51 -21.28
C LYS A 302 -4.76 -2.37 -20.48
N LEU A 303 -3.98 -1.72 -19.63
CA LEU A 303 -4.42 -0.53 -18.92
C LEU A 303 -4.05 0.72 -19.71
N ASN A 304 -5.03 1.58 -19.94
CA ASN A 304 -4.82 2.85 -20.62
C ASN A 304 -4.17 3.85 -19.66
N LEU A 305 -3.07 4.47 -20.09
CA LEU A 305 -2.41 5.54 -19.33
C LEU A 305 -2.98 6.88 -19.78
N THR A 306 -3.45 7.69 -18.83
CA THR A 306 -4.06 9.00 -19.13
C THR A 306 -3.09 10.16 -18.84
N SER A 307 -2.11 9.96 -17.96
CA SER A 307 -1.10 10.98 -17.66
C SER A 307 0.20 10.35 -17.16
N ILE A 308 1.34 10.95 -17.50
CA ILE A 308 2.65 10.62 -16.95
C ILE A 308 3.47 11.88 -16.71
N ASN A 309 3.87 12.11 -15.46
CA ASN A 309 4.64 13.27 -15.06
C ASN A 309 5.88 12.84 -14.28
N SER A 310 7.01 13.52 -14.47
CA SER A 310 8.25 13.23 -13.73
C SER A 310 8.72 14.44 -12.94
N ARG A 311 9.23 14.21 -11.73
CA ARG A 311 9.81 15.24 -10.86
C ARG A 311 11.15 14.75 -10.31
N PRO A 312 12.18 15.61 -10.17
CA PRO A 312 13.40 15.23 -9.46
C PRO A 312 13.10 14.75 -8.04
N THR A 313 13.81 13.75 -7.51
CA THR A 313 13.57 13.23 -6.15
C THR A 313 13.98 14.23 -5.06
N LYS A 314 14.92 15.12 -5.35
CA LYS A 314 15.56 16.06 -4.39
C LYS A 314 16.25 15.41 -3.18
N VAL A 315 16.19 14.08 -3.05
CA VAL A 315 16.89 13.27 -2.05
C VAL A 315 18.20 12.75 -2.63
N VAL A 316 18.17 12.30 -3.88
CA VAL A 316 19.36 11.82 -4.60
C VAL A 316 19.50 12.63 -5.89
N PRO A 317 20.69 13.18 -6.21
CA PRO A 317 20.92 13.89 -7.45
C PRO A 317 20.56 13.06 -8.69
N PHE A 318 19.93 13.71 -9.68
CA PHE A 318 19.58 13.11 -10.98
C PHE A 318 18.67 11.86 -10.93
N GLN A 319 17.99 11.63 -9.82
CA GLN A 319 16.89 10.67 -9.75
C GLN A 319 15.55 11.38 -9.90
N TYR A 320 14.55 10.66 -10.44
CA TYR A 320 13.21 11.18 -10.68
C TYR A 320 12.16 10.25 -10.07
N ILE A 321 11.12 10.86 -9.50
CA ILE A 321 9.84 10.22 -9.18
C ILE A 321 8.89 10.44 -10.35
N PHE A 322 8.24 9.37 -10.80
CA PHE A 322 7.24 9.37 -11.85
C PHE A 322 5.86 9.22 -11.21
N PHE A 323 4.91 10.03 -11.67
CA PHE A 323 3.50 9.95 -11.35
C PHE A 323 2.79 9.48 -12.61
N VAL A 324 2.16 8.31 -12.53
CA VAL A 324 1.44 7.70 -13.66
C VAL A 324 -0.02 7.55 -13.26
N GLU A 325 -0.88 8.05 -14.11
CA GLU A 325 -2.32 7.86 -14.03
C GLU A 325 -2.79 6.89 -15.09
N PHE A 326 -3.69 5.99 -14.69
CA PHE A 326 -4.27 5.00 -15.58
C PHE A 326 -5.73 4.72 -15.27
N GLU A 327 -6.46 4.26 -16.29
CA GLU A 327 -7.83 3.79 -16.16
C GLU A 327 -7.86 2.41 -15.48
N GLY A 328 -8.58 2.32 -14.36
CA GLY A 328 -8.76 1.13 -13.56
C GLY A 328 -8.78 1.43 -12.06
N SER A 329 -9.46 0.57 -11.30
CA SER A 329 -9.49 0.63 -9.83
C SER A 329 -8.37 -0.22 -9.24
N CYS A 330 -7.69 0.30 -8.23
CA CYS A 330 -6.75 -0.45 -7.39
C CYS A 330 -7.46 -1.45 -6.45
N TRP A 331 -8.78 -1.33 -6.28
CA TRP A 331 -9.59 -2.16 -5.39
C TRP A 331 -10.50 -3.17 -6.12
N GLY A 332 -10.86 -2.91 -7.38
CA GLY A 332 -11.89 -3.69 -8.10
C GLY A 332 -11.38 -4.71 -9.13
N ILE A 333 -10.08 -4.72 -9.49
CA ILE A 333 -9.59 -5.57 -10.60
C ILE A 333 -8.35 -6.34 -10.17
N ARG A 334 -8.44 -7.69 -10.20
CA ARG A 334 -7.33 -8.64 -9.94
C ARG A 334 -6.05 -8.33 -10.74
N LYS A 335 -6.19 -7.71 -11.92
CA LYS A 335 -5.10 -7.21 -12.78
C LYS A 335 -4.36 -6.02 -12.17
N SER A 336 -5.03 -5.07 -11.52
CA SER A 336 -4.42 -3.87 -10.94
C SER A 336 -3.50 -4.21 -9.76
N ARG A 337 -3.91 -5.12 -8.86
CA ARG A 337 -3.05 -5.59 -7.74
C ARG A 337 -1.81 -6.36 -8.21
N GLN A 338 -1.94 -7.14 -9.29
CA GLN A 338 -0.79 -7.79 -9.93
C GLN A 338 0.17 -6.78 -10.56
N ILE A 339 -0.34 -5.65 -11.06
CA ILE A 339 0.50 -4.55 -11.57
C ILE A 339 1.30 -3.91 -10.44
N TYR A 340 0.72 -3.63 -9.27
CA TYR A 340 1.51 -3.11 -8.13
C TYR A 340 2.66 -4.05 -7.76
N THR A 341 2.38 -5.36 -7.73
CA THR A 341 3.39 -6.38 -7.47
C THR A 341 4.45 -6.41 -8.59
N LYS A 342 4.03 -6.34 -9.86
CA LYS A 342 4.94 -6.32 -11.02
C LYS A 342 5.71 -5.02 -11.19
N LEU A 343 5.16 -3.88 -10.79
CA LEU A 343 5.84 -2.58 -10.77
C LEU A 343 6.91 -2.55 -9.69
N ALA A 344 6.62 -3.12 -8.51
CA ALA A 344 7.63 -3.34 -7.47
C ALA A 344 8.76 -4.27 -7.98
N LEU A 345 8.41 -5.35 -8.69
CA LEU A 345 9.39 -6.24 -9.31
C LEU A 345 10.16 -5.58 -10.48
N ALA A 346 9.53 -4.70 -11.27
CA ALA A 346 10.17 -3.96 -12.36
C ALA A 346 11.14 -2.91 -11.84
N TRP A 347 10.84 -2.27 -10.72
CA TRP A 347 11.76 -1.39 -9.99
C TRP A 347 13.02 -2.14 -9.55
N GLU A 348 12.86 -3.34 -8.97
CA GLU A 348 14.00 -4.21 -8.62
C GLU A 348 14.84 -4.61 -9.85
N ARG A 349 14.20 -4.88 -10.99
CA ARG A 349 14.87 -5.19 -12.28
C ARG A 349 15.64 -4.01 -12.86
N SER A 350 15.15 -2.79 -12.65
CA SER A 350 15.78 -1.58 -13.20
C SER A 350 17.05 -1.15 -12.48
N SER A 351 17.36 -1.68 -11.29
CA SER A 351 18.47 -1.19 -10.45
C SER A 351 19.84 -1.78 -10.75
N SER A 352 20.04 -2.38 -11.95
CA SER A 352 21.16 -3.28 -12.17
C SER A 352 21.59 -3.36 -13.65
N SER A 353 22.88 -3.10 -13.88
CA SER A 353 23.50 -3.01 -15.20
C SER A 353 24.00 -4.36 -15.74
N SER A 354 23.70 -4.60 -17.02
CA SER A 354 24.43 -5.29 -18.11
C SER A 354 25.09 -6.67 -17.91
N LYS A 355 25.18 -7.24 -16.71
CA LYS A 355 25.55 -8.65 -16.46
C LYS A 355 24.34 -9.58 -16.33
N GLN A 356 23.13 -9.03 -16.47
CA GLN A 356 21.87 -9.55 -15.92
C GLN A 356 20.97 -10.35 -16.87
N LYS A 357 21.34 -10.51 -18.13
CA LYS A 357 20.46 -11.10 -19.16
C LYS A 357 20.22 -12.61 -18.96
N VAL A 358 21.12 -13.30 -18.26
CA VAL A 358 21.00 -14.74 -17.91
C VAL A 358 20.28 -14.92 -16.56
N GLU A 359 20.50 -13.99 -15.62
CA GLU A 359 19.91 -14.01 -14.27
C GLU A 359 18.40 -13.69 -14.27
N SER A 360 17.92 -12.90 -15.25
CA SER A 360 16.50 -12.54 -15.38
C SER A 360 15.61 -13.67 -15.91
N SER A 361 16.14 -14.62 -16.70
CA SER A 361 15.35 -15.75 -17.21
C SER A 361 15.16 -16.80 -16.13
N LEU A 362 16.24 -17.22 -15.44
CA LEU A 362 16.18 -18.13 -14.29
C LEU A 362 15.19 -17.64 -13.21
N LYS A 363 15.21 -16.34 -12.91
CA LYS A 363 14.33 -15.73 -11.89
C LYS A 363 12.85 -15.76 -12.30
N SER A 364 12.54 -15.60 -13.59
CA SER A 364 11.15 -15.69 -14.09
C SER A 364 10.69 -17.14 -14.19
N GLU A 365 11.55 -18.03 -14.71
CA GLU A 365 11.27 -19.45 -14.86
C GLU A 365 10.98 -20.12 -13.51
N LEU A 366 11.84 -19.92 -12.51
CA LEU A 366 11.64 -20.49 -11.17
C LEU A 366 10.41 -19.90 -10.48
N PHE A 367 10.11 -18.61 -10.70
CA PHE A 367 8.91 -18.00 -10.14
C PHE A 367 7.65 -18.64 -10.73
N ASP A 368 7.55 -18.70 -12.06
CA ASP A 368 6.38 -19.25 -12.75
C ASP A 368 6.24 -20.75 -12.46
N GLU A 369 7.33 -21.52 -12.50
CA GLU A 369 7.32 -22.96 -12.20
C GLU A 369 6.86 -23.24 -10.76
N LEU A 370 7.45 -22.59 -9.76
CA LEU A 370 7.18 -22.91 -8.36
C LEU A 370 5.82 -22.38 -7.89
N THR A 371 5.41 -21.18 -8.31
CA THR A 371 4.12 -20.59 -7.90
C THR A 371 2.92 -21.19 -8.62
N THR A 372 3.13 -21.92 -9.72
CA THR A 372 2.06 -22.67 -10.42
C THR A 372 1.86 -24.09 -9.88
N ARG A 373 2.73 -24.56 -8.97
CA ARG A 373 2.54 -25.84 -8.28
C ARG A 373 1.21 -25.86 -7.53
N SER A 374 0.54 -27.00 -7.56
CA SER A 374 -0.71 -27.19 -6.81
C SER A 374 -0.47 -27.01 -5.31
N PRO A 375 -1.40 -26.35 -4.59
CA PRO A 375 -1.31 -26.28 -3.13
C PRO A 375 -1.25 -27.68 -2.52
N ASN A 376 -0.41 -27.84 -1.51
CA ASN A 376 -0.35 -29.06 -0.71
C ASN A 376 -1.38 -28.97 0.42
N ILE A 377 -2.28 -29.95 0.51
CA ILE A 377 -3.36 -29.99 1.52
C ILE A 377 -3.03 -31.12 2.49
N ILE A 378 -2.66 -30.76 3.71
CA ILE A 378 -2.22 -31.69 4.74
C ILE A 378 -3.31 -31.79 5.81
N TYR A 379 -3.86 -32.98 5.99
CA TYR A 379 -4.84 -33.25 7.03
C TYR A 379 -4.14 -33.79 8.28
N ASP A 380 -4.59 -33.36 9.45
CA ASP A 380 -4.08 -33.88 10.71
C ASP A 380 -5.18 -33.99 11.75
N HIS A 381 -5.03 -34.92 12.69
CA HIS A 381 -5.82 -34.98 13.89
C HIS A 381 -4.97 -34.44 15.04
N LEU A 382 -5.37 -33.30 15.60
CA LEU A 382 -4.63 -32.58 16.64
C LEU A 382 -4.69 -33.27 18.00
N SER A 383 -4.35 -34.55 18.07
CA SER A 383 -4.30 -35.33 19.31
C SER A 383 -3.38 -34.66 20.33
N ALA A 384 -3.66 -34.82 21.62
CA ALA A 384 -2.84 -34.21 22.67
C ALA A 384 -1.38 -34.73 22.72
N THR A 385 -1.08 -35.87 22.09
CA THR A 385 0.21 -36.57 22.23
C THR A 385 1.41 -35.79 21.66
N PRO A 386 1.45 -35.30 20.40
CA PRO A 386 2.60 -34.56 19.88
C PRO A 386 2.90 -33.29 20.68
N SER A 387 1.86 -32.52 21.02
CA SER A 387 1.94 -31.33 21.88
C SER A 387 2.51 -31.66 23.27
N HIS A 388 2.09 -32.77 23.88
CA HIS A 388 2.62 -33.22 25.18
C HIS A 388 4.07 -33.69 25.10
N LEU A 389 4.44 -34.45 24.06
CA LEU A 389 5.82 -34.88 23.83
C LEU A 389 6.76 -33.70 23.55
N LEU A 390 6.27 -32.66 22.88
CA LEU A 390 7.01 -31.41 22.73
C LEU A 390 7.30 -30.77 24.10
N ASN A 391 6.30 -30.68 24.97
CA ASN A 391 6.50 -30.16 26.33
C ASN A 391 7.52 -30.99 27.12
N ILE A 392 7.43 -32.33 27.05
CA ILE A 392 8.43 -33.21 27.68
C ILE A 392 9.82 -32.94 27.13
N SER A 393 9.95 -32.75 25.81
CA SER A 393 11.23 -32.50 25.16
C SER A 393 11.84 -31.16 25.59
N LEU A 394 11.03 -30.16 25.90
CA LEU A 394 11.47 -28.83 26.33
C LEU A 394 11.61 -28.68 27.85
N ALA A 395 11.03 -29.58 28.64
CA ALA A 395 10.89 -29.41 30.09
C ALA A 395 12.22 -29.18 30.82
N ASP A 396 13.29 -29.85 30.39
CA ASP A 396 14.63 -29.73 31.00
C ASP A 396 15.38 -28.47 30.54
N PHE A 397 14.87 -27.76 29.54
CA PHE A 397 15.54 -26.63 28.88
C PHE A 397 14.90 -25.28 29.19
N VAL A 398 13.63 -25.24 29.60
CA VAL A 398 12.92 -24.00 29.95
C VAL A 398 12.38 -24.07 31.38
N PRO A 399 12.33 -22.94 32.11
CA PRO A 399 11.84 -22.94 33.48
C PRO A 399 10.35 -23.29 33.53
N PRO A 400 9.83 -23.82 34.65
CA PRO A 400 8.42 -24.17 34.79
C PRO A 400 7.43 -23.03 34.53
N THR A 401 7.86 -21.78 34.72
CA THR A 401 7.07 -20.58 34.37
C THR A 401 6.78 -20.45 32.88
N CYS A 402 7.56 -21.12 32.03
CA CYS A 402 7.35 -21.15 30.58
C CYS A 402 6.46 -22.30 30.11
N TYR A 403 6.07 -23.23 30.99
CA TYR A 403 5.21 -24.34 30.61
C TYR A 403 3.80 -23.84 30.27
N PRO A 404 3.11 -24.46 29.28
CA PRO A 404 1.68 -24.23 29.11
C PRO A 404 0.91 -24.66 30.37
N ALA A 405 -0.21 -24.00 30.65
CA ALA A 405 -1.02 -24.27 31.84
C ALA A 405 -1.53 -25.73 31.94
N SER A 406 -1.61 -26.43 30.80
CA SER A 406 -2.00 -27.84 30.71
C SER A 406 -0.87 -28.83 31.00
N PHE A 407 0.36 -28.39 31.26
CA PHE A 407 1.52 -29.26 31.43
C PHE A 407 2.18 -29.10 32.81
N SER A 408 2.64 -30.21 33.37
CA SER A 408 3.48 -30.24 34.58
C SER A 408 4.55 -31.32 34.45
N SER A 409 5.82 -30.95 34.66
CA SER A 409 6.96 -31.88 34.66
C SER A 409 6.90 -32.92 35.79
N SER A 410 6.08 -32.71 36.82
CA SER A 410 5.83 -33.70 37.88
C SER A 410 4.86 -34.82 37.46
N LYS A 411 4.12 -34.64 36.36
CA LYS A 411 3.08 -35.57 35.87
C LYS A 411 3.28 -35.83 34.37
N ILE A 412 4.33 -36.59 34.04
CA ILE A 412 4.79 -36.85 32.66
C ILE A 412 3.90 -37.86 31.90
N ARG A 413 2.94 -38.51 32.56
CA ARG A 413 2.10 -39.53 31.91
C ARG A 413 1.47 -38.99 30.63
N LEU A 414 1.54 -39.79 29.56
CA LEU A 414 0.89 -39.44 28.31
C LEU A 414 -0.61 -39.19 28.58
N PRO A 415 -1.20 -38.16 27.96
CA PRO A 415 -2.62 -37.89 28.10
C PRO A 415 -3.39 -39.15 27.69
N PHE A 416 -4.14 -39.71 28.64
CA PHE A 416 -4.98 -40.88 28.36
C PHE A 416 -6.10 -40.41 27.43
N ALA A 417 -6.30 -41.10 26.30
CA ALA A 417 -7.42 -40.86 25.39
C ALA A 417 -8.72 -41.38 26.03
N GLN A 418 -9.11 -40.81 27.17
CA GLN A 418 -10.51 -40.91 27.60
C GLN A 418 -11.30 -39.97 26.69
N ALA A 419 -12.53 -40.36 26.38
CA ALA A 419 -13.52 -39.60 25.64
C ALA A 419 -13.95 -38.30 26.36
N SER A 420 -13.01 -37.55 26.94
CA SER A 420 -13.25 -36.20 27.38
C SER A 420 -13.43 -35.37 26.11
N ASN A 421 -14.63 -34.83 25.91
CA ASN A 421 -14.93 -33.73 24.99
C ASN A 421 -14.14 -32.43 25.31
N ASP A 422 -13.02 -32.52 26.02
CA ASP A 422 -12.21 -31.41 26.50
C ASP A 422 -11.35 -30.88 25.34
N LYS A 423 -11.98 -30.02 24.54
CA LYS A 423 -11.37 -29.31 23.41
C LYS A 423 -10.60 -28.11 23.94
N SER A 424 -9.45 -28.37 24.58
CA SER A 424 -8.55 -27.31 25.00
C SER A 424 -7.82 -26.68 23.81
N ARG A 425 -7.48 -25.39 23.91
CA ARG A 425 -6.76 -24.67 22.84
C ARG A 425 -5.36 -25.23 22.68
N LEU A 426 -4.95 -25.43 21.43
CA LEU A 426 -3.57 -25.76 21.11
C LEU A 426 -2.66 -24.58 21.51
N PRO A 427 -1.63 -24.79 22.36
CA PRO A 427 -0.76 -23.69 22.76
C PRO A 427 -0.04 -23.06 21.55
N GLN A 428 0.09 -21.73 21.52
CA GLN A 428 0.75 -21.05 20.41
C GLN A 428 2.21 -21.54 20.30
N SER A 429 2.64 -21.81 19.05
CA SER A 429 3.83 -22.57 18.60
C SER A 429 3.70 -24.09 18.44
N HIS A 430 2.72 -24.75 19.08
CA HIS A 430 2.67 -26.21 19.06
C HIS A 430 2.20 -26.79 17.72
N HIS A 431 1.60 -25.97 16.84
CA HIS A 431 1.29 -26.35 15.46
C HIS A 431 2.54 -26.75 14.64
N MET A 432 3.76 -26.46 15.13
CA MET A 432 5.02 -26.89 14.50
C MET A 432 5.25 -28.41 14.52
N VAL A 433 4.61 -29.15 15.43
CA VAL A 433 4.72 -30.63 15.53
C VAL A 433 3.49 -31.34 14.97
N TYR A 434 2.72 -30.64 14.14
CA TYR A 434 1.57 -31.14 13.39
C TYR A 434 1.70 -30.70 11.92
N PHE A 435 0.86 -31.27 11.05
CA PHE A 435 0.88 -30.99 9.60
C PHE A 435 2.26 -31.26 9.01
N ASN A 436 2.83 -32.41 9.37
CA ASN A 436 4.15 -32.84 8.92
C ASN A 436 4.13 -33.18 7.42
N PRO A 437 5.27 -33.09 6.71
CA PRO A 437 5.36 -33.50 5.31
C PRO A 437 5.03 -35.00 5.14
N GLU A 438 4.16 -35.32 4.19
CA GLU A 438 3.73 -36.70 3.88
C GLU A 438 4.56 -37.29 2.72
N VAL A 439 5.89 -37.17 2.80
CA VAL A 439 6.80 -37.62 1.73
C VAL A 439 7.52 -38.90 2.16
N PRO A 440 7.44 -40.00 1.37
CA PRO A 440 8.10 -41.25 1.71
C PRO A 440 9.63 -41.16 1.51
N SER A 441 10.38 -42.01 2.23
CA SER A 441 11.85 -41.91 2.26
C SER A 441 12.54 -42.09 0.91
N ASN A 442 11.93 -42.80 -0.04
CA ASN A 442 12.45 -42.97 -1.40
C ASN A 442 12.31 -41.71 -2.29
N GLU A 443 11.51 -40.73 -1.86
CA GLU A 443 11.32 -39.45 -2.55
C GLU A 443 12.08 -38.30 -1.89
N LEU A 444 12.75 -38.56 -0.76
CA LEU A 444 13.65 -37.60 -0.11
C LEU A 444 14.96 -37.46 -0.89
N PHE A 445 15.52 -36.26 -0.86
CA PHE A 445 16.89 -36.02 -1.31
C PHE A 445 17.90 -36.73 -0.41
N PRO A 446 19.16 -36.91 -0.86
CA PRO A 446 20.20 -37.58 -0.07
C PRO A 446 20.49 -36.93 1.30
N ASP A 447 20.17 -35.65 1.47
CA ASP A 447 20.29 -34.92 2.73
C ASP A 447 19.07 -35.07 3.65
N GLY A 448 18.05 -35.84 3.24
CA GLY A 448 16.81 -36.07 3.99
C GLY A 448 15.76 -34.97 3.83
N THR A 449 15.95 -33.99 2.94
CA THR A 449 14.94 -32.97 2.63
C THR A 449 13.99 -33.41 1.52
N ASP A 450 12.77 -32.87 1.53
CA ASP A 450 11.75 -33.12 0.51
C ASP A 450 11.86 -32.17 -0.70
N ALA A 451 11.25 -32.54 -1.83
CA ALA A 451 11.24 -31.76 -3.06
C ALA A 451 10.10 -30.72 -3.18
N LEU A 452 9.15 -30.67 -2.23
CA LEU A 452 7.90 -29.91 -2.37
C LEU A 452 8.15 -28.43 -2.67
N HIS A 453 9.12 -27.85 -1.96
CA HIS A 453 9.49 -26.43 -2.09
C HIS A 453 10.79 -26.21 -2.88
N SER A 454 11.40 -27.29 -3.38
CA SER A 454 12.72 -27.23 -4.01
C SER A 454 12.62 -26.65 -5.43
N PRO A 455 13.47 -25.67 -5.79
CA PRO A 455 13.66 -25.22 -7.17
C PRO A 455 14.43 -26.23 -8.04
N GLY A 456 14.88 -27.36 -7.47
CA GLY A 456 15.66 -28.37 -8.17
C GLY A 456 17.15 -28.01 -8.34
N PRO A 457 17.93 -28.88 -9.00
CA PRO A 457 19.33 -28.61 -9.30
C PRO A 457 19.51 -27.31 -10.08
N PRO A 458 20.54 -26.50 -9.80
CA PRO A 458 21.71 -26.79 -8.97
C PRO A 458 21.56 -26.42 -7.48
N PHE A 459 20.36 -26.07 -7.00
CA PHE A 459 20.11 -25.53 -5.66
C PHE A 459 19.75 -26.65 -4.66
N THR A 460 20.75 -27.44 -4.29
CA THR A 460 20.55 -28.66 -3.49
C THR A 460 20.56 -28.42 -1.98
N ARG A 461 21.04 -27.28 -1.50
CA ARG A 461 21.19 -27.01 -0.07
C ARG A 461 20.05 -26.11 0.43
N ARG A 462 19.38 -26.49 1.52
CA ARG A 462 18.17 -25.81 2.02
C ARG A 462 18.38 -25.24 3.42
N MET A 463 18.02 -23.97 3.64
CA MET A 463 18.12 -23.32 4.95
C MET A 463 16.85 -22.55 5.32
N TRP A 464 16.54 -22.51 6.61
CA TRP A 464 15.41 -21.74 7.14
C TRP A 464 15.82 -20.29 7.43
N ALA A 465 15.33 -19.33 6.64
CA ALA A 465 15.73 -17.93 6.74
C ALA A 465 14.88 -17.12 7.74
N GLY A 466 13.64 -17.53 8.00
CA GLY A 466 12.71 -16.83 8.90
C GLY A 466 11.26 -17.01 8.47
N GLY A 467 10.40 -16.11 8.91
CA GLY A 467 8.98 -16.17 8.57
C GLY A 467 8.12 -15.21 9.38
N SER A 468 6.81 -15.36 9.26
CA SER A 468 5.83 -14.68 10.08
C SER A 468 4.68 -15.61 10.46
N ILE A 469 4.00 -15.31 11.56
CA ILE A 469 2.83 -16.03 12.02
C ILE A 469 1.76 -15.02 12.43
N ALA A 470 0.52 -15.26 12.02
CA ALA A 470 -0.65 -14.55 12.50
C ALA A 470 -1.64 -15.56 13.12
N PHE A 471 -2.02 -15.33 14.38
CA PHE A 471 -3.03 -16.14 15.08
C PHE A 471 -4.36 -15.41 15.11
N ASN A 472 -5.46 -16.16 14.95
CA ASN A 472 -6.78 -15.56 15.00
C ASN A 472 -7.03 -14.98 16.39
N LYS A 473 -7.71 -13.85 16.48
CA LYS A 473 -8.03 -13.21 17.77
C LYS A 473 -9.29 -13.77 18.41
N PHE A 474 -10.15 -14.43 17.62
CA PHE A 474 -11.41 -14.97 18.10
C PHE A 474 -11.24 -16.38 18.66
N GLU A 475 -11.85 -16.62 19.82
CA GLU A 475 -11.76 -17.90 20.54
C GLU A 475 -12.34 -19.08 19.75
N ASN A 476 -13.47 -18.89 19.07
CA ASN A 476 -14.12 -19.91 18.25
C ASN A 476 -13.35 -20.26 16.97
N ARG A 477 -12.32 -19.48 16.62
CA ARG A 477 -11.46 -19.71 15.46
C ARG A 477 -10.08 -20.23 15.85
N GLN A 478 -9.83 -20.60 17.10
CA GLN A 478 -8.55 -21.21 17.50
C GLN A 478 -8.43 -22.68 17.07
N LEU A 479 -7.21 -23.18 16.89
CA LEU A 479 -6.97 -24.62 16.80
C LEU A 479 -7.19 -25.28 18.17
N LEU A 480 -7.95 -26.37 18.19
CA LEU A 480 -8.30 -27.10 19.40
C LEU A 480 -7.71 -28.51 19.38
N LEU A 481 -7.21 -28.98 20.52
CA LEU A 481 -6.77 -30.36 20.67
C LEU A 481 -7.94 -31.33 20.50
N ASN A 482 -7.61 -32.54 20.04
CA ASN A 482 -8.54 -33.63 19.74
C ASN A 482 -9.59 -33.27 18.67
N THR A 483 -9.23 -32.39 17.73
CA THR A 483 -10.06 -32.05 16.57
C THR A 483 -9.34 -32.36 15.26
N ARG A 484 -10.10 -32.59 14.19
CA ARG A 484 -9.55 -32.70 12.84
C ARG A 484 -9.29 -31.31 12.29
N ALA A 485 -8.11 -31.09 11.74
CA ALA A 485 -7.68 -29.82 11.17
C ALA A 485 -7.02 -30.05 9.80
N VAL A 486 -6.88 -28.97 9.04
CA VAL A 486 -6.22 -28.95 7.74
C VAL A 486 -5.19 -27.83 7.69
N CYS A 487 -4.11 -28.06 6.97
CA CYS A 487 -3.13 -27.07 6.58
C CYS A 487 -3.05 -27.00 5.05
N ILE A 488 -3.37 -25.84 4.48
CA ILE A 488 -3.21 -25.56 3.06
C ILE A 488 -1.91 -24.79 2.87
N GLU A 489 -0.95 -25.42 2.22
CA GLU A 489 0.39 -24.90 1.99
C GLU A 489 0.59 -24.55 0.51
N ARG A 490 1.10 -23.36 0.23
CA ARG A 490 1.36 -22.89 -1.13
C ARG A 490 2.63 -22.04 -1.21
N ILE A 491 3.33 -22.12 -2.33
CA ILE A 491 4.40 -21.18 -2.65
C ILE A 491 3.75 -19.88 -3.16
N VAL A 492 3.99 -18.78 -2.46
CA VAL A 492 3.37 -17.48 -2.78
C VAL A 492 4.32 -16.53 -3.51
N ASP A 493 5.62 -16.71 -3.31
CA ASP A 493 6.65 -15.85 -3.91
C ASP A 493 7.99 -16.58 -4.01
N VAL A 494 8.77 -16.24 -5.03
CA VAL A 494 10.12 -16.77 -5.25
C VAL A 494 11.04 -15.63 -5.68
N THR A 495 12.10 -15.40 -4.91
CA THR A 495 13.08 -14.37 -5.22
C THR A 495 14.48 -14.94 -5.30
N VAL A 496 15.15 -14.73 -6.43
CA VAL A 496 16.57 -15.04 -6.62
C VAL A 496 17.42 -13.81 -6.29
N LYS A 497 18.45 -13.99 -5.46
CA LYS A 497 19.43 -12.96 -5.09
C LYS A 497 20.85 -13.51 -5.21
N GLY A 498 21.83 -12.65 -5.50
CA GLY A 498 23.24 -13.06 -5.66
C GLY A 498 23.63 -13.14 -7.13
N GLY A 499 24.93 -13.03 -7.43
CA GLY A 499 25.42 -13.06 -8.81
C GLY A 499 25.49 -14.47 -9.39
N VAL A 500 25.75 -14.58 -10.69
CA VAL A 500 25.88 -15.86 -11.41
C VAL A 500 26.91 -16.77 -10.72
N GLY A 501 26.48 -17.96 -10.29
CA GLY A 501 27.29 -18.93 -9.54
C GLY A 501 27.21 -18.83 -8.01
N ASP A 502 26.66 -17.74 -7.45
CA ASP A 502 26.39 -17.54 -6.01
C ASP A 502 24.92 -17.14 -5.76
N GLU A 503 24.02 -17.62 -6.63
CA GLU A 503 22.60 -17.35 -6.52
C GLU A 503 21.99 -18.07 -5.31
N LYS A 504 21.06 -17.39 -4.66
CA LYS A 504 20.27 -17.85 -3.52
C LYS A 504 18.81 -17.70 -3.88
N VAL A 505 18.09 -18.81 -3.91
CA VAL A 505 16.66 -18.85 -4.24
C VAL A 505 15.87 -18.81 -2.94
N PHE A 506 15.21 -17.70 -2.65
CA PHE A 506 14.29 -17.59 -1.53
C PHE A 506 12.91 -17.99 -2.00
N VAL A 507 12.35 -19.03 -1.39
CA VAL A 507 11.00 -19.53 -1.62
C VAL A 507 10.16 -19.15 -0.40
N ASN A 508 9.15 -18.33 -0.60
CA ASN A 508 8.20 -17.94 0.43
C ASN A 508 6.94 -18.82 0.34
N ILE A 509 6.63 -19.48 1.44
CA ILE A 509 5.55 -20.44 1.56
C ILE A 509 4.52 -19.88 2.52
N GLU A 510 3.26 -19.86 2.13
CA GLU A 510 2.14 -19.54 3.02
C GLU A 510 1.42 -20.84 3.41
N ARG A 511 1.18 -21.01 4.70
CA ARG A 511 0.44 -22.12 5.31
C ARG A 511 -0.76 -21.56 6.05
N ARG A 512 -1.96 -21.94 5.62
CA ARG A 512 -3.22 -21.55 6.26
C ARG A 512 -3.82 -22.75 6.95
N MET A 513 -4.02 -22.64 8.26
CA MET A 513 -4.49 -23.76 9.09
C MET A 513 -5.83 -23.43 9.73
N GLY A 514 -6.69 -24.44 9.84
CA GLY A 514 -7.99 -24.29 10.49
C GLY A 514 -8.68 -25.63 10.73
N PRO A 515 -9.75 -25.64 11.53
CA PRO A 515 -10.55 -26.85 11.75
C PRO A 515 -11.21 -27.34 10.46
N VAL A 516 -11.46 -28.64 10.37
CA VAL A 516 -12.31 -29.23 9.33
C VAL A 516 -13.71 -29.39 9.91
N ASP A 517 -14.72 -28.77 9.30
CA ASP A 517 -16.10 -28.87 9.78
C ASP A 517 -16.55 -30.33 9.77
N SER A 518 -16.86 -30.86 10.95
CA SER A 518 -17.42 -32.20 11.13
C SER A 518 -18.94 -32.17 10.90
N GLY A 519 -19.39 -31.58 9.79
CA GLY A 519 -20.78 -31.77 9.36
C GLY A 519 -21.00 -33.24 8.99
N ASN A 520 -22.21 -33.76 9.20
CA ASN A 520 -22.65 -35.16 8.98
C ASN A 520 -22.44 -35.77 7.57
N ASN A 521 -21.56 -35.23 6.74
CA ASN A 521 -21.26 -35.74 5.41
C ASN A 521 -20.04 -36.67 5.42
N THR A 522 -20.24 -37.87 5.94
CA THR A 522 -19.32 -39.02 5.80
C THR A 522 -19.20 -39.55 4.36
N LEU A 523 -19.74 -38.85 3.36
CA LEU A 523 -19.93 -39.35 1.99
C LEU A 523 -19.52 -38.37 0.87
N LEU A 524 -18.92 -37.21 1.18
CA LEU A 524 -18.37 -36.35 0.14
C LEU A 524 -17.00 -36.88 -0.29
N ALA A 525 -16.76 -36.98 -1.60
CA ALA A 525 -15.44 -37.27 -2.14
C ALA A 525 -14.44 -36.20 -1.67
N ASP A 526 -13.22 -36.61 -1.30
CA ASP A 526 -12.18 -35.73 -0.73
C ASP A 526 -11.95 -34.46 -1.58
N SER A 527 -12.09 -34.54 -2.91
CA SER A 527 -11.93 -33.41 -3.83
C SER A 527 -12.98 -32.29 -3.67
N ALA A 528 -14.21 -32.61 -3.24
CA ALA A 528 -15.24 -31.59 -2.99
C ALA A 528 -14.97 -30.86 -1.66
N ILE A 529 -14.49 -31.60 -0.66
CA ILE A 529 -14.07 -31.04 0.64
C ILE A 529 -12.87 -30.13 0.43
N ASP A 530 -11.89 -30.54 -0.38
CA ASP A 530 -10.71 -29.73 -0.70
C ASP A 530 -11.09 -28.40 -1.35
N GLN A 531 -12.00 -28.40 -2.33
CA GLN A 531 -12.48 -27.15 -2.95
C GLN A 531 -13.19 -26.23 -1.95
N GLN A 532 -13.98 -26.79 -1.04
CA GLN A 532 -14.64 -26.02 0.01
C GLN A 532 -13.62 -25.42 0.98
N LEU A 533 -12.60 -26.18 1.40
CA LEU A 533 -11.55 -25.70 2.30
C LEU A 533 -10.65 -24.65 1.63
N LEU A 534 -10.30 -24.85 0.35
CA LEU A 534 -9.55 -23.88 -0.46
C LEU A 534 -10.29 -22.55 -0.63
N SER A 535 -11.63 -22.60 -0.76
CA SER A 535 -12.44 -21.39 -0.81
C SER A 535 -12.60 -20.73 0.56
N ARG A 536 -12.85 -21.51 1.62
CA ARG A 536 -13.01 -21.01 3.00
C ARG A 536 -11.77 -20.33 3.55
N TYR A 537 -10.62 -20.95 3.37
CA TYR A 537 -9.34 -20.44 3.88
C TYR A 537 -8.57 -19.64 2.84
N ARG A 538 -9.25 -19.16 1.79
CA ARG A 538 -8.65 -18.24 0.83
C ARG A 538 -8.25 -16.93 1.53
N ALA A 539 -7.21 -16.29 1.01
CA ALA A 539 -6.86 -14.94 1.44
C ALA A 539 -7.96 -13.95 1.02
N ASP A 540 -8.63 -13.34 2.01
CA ASP A 540 -9.57 -12.24 1.79
C ASP A 540 -8.81 -10.91 1.86
N ASP A 541 -9.07 -10.04 0.89
CA ASP A 541 -8.33 -8.79 0.69
C ASP A 541 -8.53 -7.73 1.79
N ALA A 542 -9.46 -7.94 2.73
CA ALA A 542 -9.81 -7.04 3.83
C ALA A 542 -9.26 -7.47 5.21
N ASP A 543 -9.05 -8.78 5.44
CA ASP A 543 -8.46 -9.33 6.66
C ASP A 543 -7.51 -10.49 6.31
N TYR A 544 -6.19 -10.27 6.47
CA TYR A 544 -5.15 -11.21 6.05
C TYR A 544 -5.34 -12.62 6.62
N ILE A 545 -5.83 -12.72 7.87
CA ILE A 545 -6.08 -14.01 8.52
C ILE A 545 -7.42 -14.62 8.11
N GLY A 546 -8.42 -13.80 7.84
CA GLY A 546 -9.76 -14.21 7.42
C GLY A 546 -10.38 -15.24 8.37
N GLN A 547 -10.87 -16.34 7.80
CA GLN A 547 -11.46 -17.45 8.56
C GLN A 547 -10.42 -18.45 9.11
N ALA A 548 -9.15 -18.35 8.72
CA ALA A 548 -8.12 -19.28 9.19
C ALA A 548 -7.89 -19.10 10.70
N ALA A 549 -7.58 -20.21 11.38
CA ALA A 549 -7.16 -20.17 12.77
C ALA A 549 -5.76 -19.57 12.92
N LEU A 550 -4.94 -19.83 11.91
CA LEU A 550 -3.53 -19.51 11.88
C LEU A 550 -3.06 -19.36 10.44
N VAL A 551 -2.26 -18.33 10.17
CA VAL A 551 -1.53 -18.16 8.91
C VAL A 551 -0.05 -18.06 9.23
N GLU A 552 0.76 -18.93 8.63
CA GLU A 552 2.21 -18.97 8.77
C GLU A 552 2.85 -18.70 7.41
N SER A 553 3.77 -17.74 7.34
CA SER A 553 4.68 -17.55 6.20
C SER A 553 6.06 -18.08 6.58
N ARG A 554 6.65 -18.92 5.70
CA ARG A 554 7.99 -19.48 5.85
C ARG A 554 8.87 -19.00 4.72
N ASN A 555 10.03 -18.46 5.07
CA ASN A 555 11.07 -18.09 4.11
C ASN A 555 12.16 -19.15 4.12
N ILE A 556 12.22 -19.96 3.07
CA ILE A 556 13.25 -20.98 2.87
C ILE A 556 14.22 -20.48 1.81
N VAL A 557 15.52 -20.62 2.05
CA VAL A 557 16.55 -20.28 1.07
C VAL A 557 17.23 -21.55 0.55
N PHE A 558 17.31 -21.67 -0.77
CA PHE A 558 18.03 -22.72 -1.45
C PHE A 558 19.32 -22.17 -2.03
N LEU A 559 20.40 -22.92 -1.81
CA LEU A 559 21.77 -22.56 -2.16
C LEU A 559 22.36 -23.65 -3.04
N ARG A 560 23.33 -23.28 -3.88
CA ARG A 560 24.12 -24.26 -4.63
C ARG A 560 24.95 -25.13 -3.69
N GLN A 561 25.27 -26.33 -4.17
CA GLN A 561 26.25 -27.21 -3.54
C GLN A 561 27.59 -26.49 -3.35
N LYS A 562 28.27 -26.77 -2.24
CA LYS A 562 29.62 -26.28 -1.97
C LYS A 562 30.66 -27.35 -2.34
N ASP A 563 31.83 -26.91 -2.78
CA ASP A 563 33.02 -27.75 -2.76
C ASP A 563 33.60 -27.83 -1.34
N LYS A 564 34.46 -28.84 -1.11
CA LYS A 564 35.06 -29.09 0.21
C LYS A 564 35.91 -27.91 0.70
N ASP A 565 36.73 -27.34 -0.17
CA ASP A 565 37.59 -26.20 0.17
C ASP A 565 36.79 -24.97 0.63
N THR A 566 35.64 -24.72 0.01
CA THR A 566 34.73 -23.63 0.38
C THR A 566 34.02 -23.93 1.70
N ALA A 567 33.60 -25.18 1.92
CA ALA A 567 33.02 -25.61 3.19
C ALA A 567 34.00 -25.43 4.37
N GLU A 568 35.26 -25.83 4.20
CA GLU A 568 36.32 -25.65 5.20
C GLU A 568 36.60 -24.17 5.49
N LYS A 569 36.68 -23.33 4.45
CA LYS A 569 36.87 -21.87 4.60
C LYS A 569 35.72 -21.21 5.35
N ASP A 570 34.48 -21.60 5.05
CA ASP A 570 33.29 -21.08 5.73
C ASP A 570 33.25 -21.52 7.21
N GLN A 571 33.69 -22.73 7.52
CA GLN A 571 33.79 -23.22 8.89
C GLN A 571 34.76 -22.38 9.74
N MET A 572 35.87 -21.93 9.15
CA MET A 572 36.88 -21.09 9.81
C MET A 572 36.51 -19.60 9.86
N ARG A 573 35.49 -19.17 9.10
CA ARG A 573 35.13 -17.75 9.00
C ARG A 573 34.51 -17.26 10.33
N PRO A 574 35.00 -16.15 10.91
CA PRO A 574 34.40 -15.60 12.12
C PRO A 574 32.96 -15.14 11.86
N LEU A 575 32.05 -15.47 12.77
CA LEU A 575 30.66 -15.08 12.68
C LEU A 575 30.52 -13.56 12.82
N LYS A 576 29.76 -12.94 11.92
CA LYS A 576 29.43 -11.52 12.02
C LYS A 576 28.44 -11.29 13.17
N VAL A 577 28.93 -10.82 14.30
CA VAL A 577 28.12 -10.57 15.50
C VAL A 577 27.41 -9.22 15.38
N ILE A 578 26.08 -9.25 15.30
CA ILE A 578 25.24 -8.04 15.40
C ILE A 578 24.74 -7.95 16.84
N ARG A 579 25.18 -6.96 17.61
CA ARG A 579 24.80 -6.86 19.02
C ARG A 579 23.36 -6.37 19.22
N PRO A 580 22.65 -6.86 20.25
CA PRO A 580 21.37 -6.31 20.65
C PRO A 580 21.43 -4.84 20.98
N THR A 581 20.45 -4.09 20.49
CA THR A 581 20.32 -2.64 20.75
C THR A 581 19.68 -2.35 22.12
N ARG A 582 19.02 -3.35 22.72
CA ARG A 582 18.28 -3.26 23.98
C ARG A 582 18.71 -4.38 24.93
N LYS A 583 18.60 -4.12 26.23
CA LYS A 583 18.75 -5.16 27.26
C LYS A 583 17.45 -5.94 27.40
N PRO A 584 17.50 -7.26 27.61
CA PRO A 584 16.29 -8.05 27.85
C PRO A 584 15.68 -7.72 29.22
N GLU A 585 14.35 -7.66 29.27
CA GLU A 585 13.58 -7.60 30.53
C GLU A 585 13.44 -8.99 31.14
N PHE A 586 13.30 -10.01 30.28
CA PHE A 586 13.29 -11.41 30.67
C PHE A 586 14.17 -12.22 29.71
N SER A 587 14.87 -13.23 30.23
CA SER A 587 15.67 -14.12 29.39
C SER A 587 15.81 -15.51 29.97
N VAL A 588 15.95 -16.50 29.10
CA VAL A 588 16.18 -17.91 29.43
C VAL A 588 17.42 -18.40 28.68
N ARG A 589 18.36 -19.00 29.40
CA ARG A 589 19.55 -19.64 28.82
C ARG A 589 19.26 -21.10 28.56
N ILE A 590 19.68 -21.59 27.39
CA ILE A 590 19.42 -22.95 26.93
C ILE A 590 20.70 -23.47 26.27
N VAL A 591 21.06 -24.71 26.55
CA VAL A 591 22.12 -25.42 25.82
C VAL A 591 21.47 -26.58 25.07
N PRO A 592 21.16 -26.42 23.77
CA PRO A 592 20.52 -27.49 22.99
C PRO A 592 21.44 -28.71 22.92
N THR A 593 20.88 -29.91 23.09
CA THR A 593 21.64 -31.17 23.02
C THR A 593 21.27 -31.98 21.77
N PRO A 594 22.11 -32.94 21.34
CA PRO A 594 21.76 -33.83 20.23
C PRO A 594 20.44 -34.59 20.48
N CYS A 595 20.17 -34.94 21.74
CA CYS A 595 18.91 -35.59 22.13
C CYS A 595 17.68 -34.68 21.94
N LEU A 596 17.80 -33.39 22.24
CA LEU A 596 16.73 -32.41 21.98
C LEU A 596 16.48 -32.28 20.47
N LEU A 597 17.54 -32.13 19.68
CA LEU A 597 17.44 -32.03 18.22
C LEU A 597 16.80 -33.28 17.63
N PHE A 598 17.22 -34.47 18.05
CA PHE A 598 16.64 -35.75 17.62
C PHE A 598 15.14 -35.84 17.95
N ARG A 599 14.75 -35.55 19.21
CA ARG A 599 13.34 -35.57 19.63
C ARG A 599 12.49 -34.61 18.81
N PHE A 600 12.99 -33.41 18.57
CA PHE A 600 12.29 -32.42 17.75
C PHE A 600 12.17 -32.87 16.29
N SER A 601 13.26 -33.37 15.69
CA SER A 601 13.25 -33.96 14.34
C SER A 601 12.22 -35.09 14.22
N ALA A 602 12.12 -35.97 15.22
CA ALA A 602 11.12 -37.05 15.23
C ALA A 602 9.67 -36.51 15.31
N LEU A 603 9.43 -35.48 16.14
CA LEU A 603 8.10 -34.87 16.27
C LEU A 603 7.66 -34.13 15.00
N THR A 604 8.59 -33.51 14.27
CA THR A 604 8.30 -32.76 13.05
C THR A 604 8.49 -33.57 11.76
N PHE A 605 8.75 -34.88 11.90
CA PHE A 605 9.09 -35.77 10.78
C PHE A 605 10.18 -35.20 9.85
N ASN A 606 11.20 -34.58 10.45
CA ASN A 606 12.27 -33.87 9.74
C ASN A 606 13.56 -34.68 9.77
N ALA A 607 13.89 -35.28 8.63
CA ALA A 607 15.05 -36.12 8.42
C ALA A 607 16.29 -35.37 7.90
N HIS A 608 16.29 -34.03 7.90
CA HIS A 608 17.37 -33.25 7.33
C HIS A 608 18.70 -33.45 8.08
N ALA A 609 19.74 -33.85 7.33
CA ALA A 609 21.04 -34.26 7.82
C ALA A 609 21.74 -33.21 8.69
N ILE A 610 21.50 -31.91 8.47
CA ILE A 610 22.11 -30.84 9.28
C ILE A 610 21.72 -30.87 10.76
N HIS A 611 20.69 -31.64 11.12
CA HIS A 611 20.22 -31.83 12.49
C HIS A 611 20.63 -33.18 13.09
N LEU A 612 21.16 -34.11 12.27
CA LEU A 612 21.36 -35.51 12.63
C LEU A 612 22.81 -35.98 12.46
N ASP A 613 23.51 -35.50 11.42
CA ASP A 613 24.84 -35.96 11.04
C ASP A 613 25.88 -34.81 11.17
N PRO A 614 26.74 -34.84 12.21
CA PRO A 614 27.79 -33.84 12.39
C PRO A 614 28.87 -33.87 11.30
N GLN A 615 29.07 -35.02 10.64
CA GLN A 615 30.03 -35.14 9.55
C GLN A 615 29.50 -34.44 8.31
N TYR A 616 28.24 -34.67 7.96
CA TYR A 616 27.56 -33.95 6.87
C TYR A 616 27.63 -32.42 7.06
N CYS A 617 27.32 -31.93 8.28
CA CYS A 617 27.44 -30.51 8.59
C CYS A 617 28.82 -29.94 8.27
N ARG A 618 29.89 -30.63 8.69
CA ARG A 618 31.27 -30.13 8.56
C ARG A 618 31.78 -30.24 7.13
N GLU A 619 31.60 -31.41 6.50
CA GLU A 619 32.24 -31.73 5.23
C GLU A 619 31.45 -31.25 4.01
N ILE A 620 30.13 -31.11 4.12
CA ILE A 620 29.25 -30.75 2.99
C ILE A 620 28.69 -29.33 3.13
N GLU A 621 28.20 -28.97 4.31
CA GLU A 621 27.53 -27.67 4.52
C GLU A 621 28.48 -26.55 4.95
N GLY A 622 29.64 -26.88 5.53
CA GLY A 622 30.59 -25.93 6.12
C GLY A 622 30.17 -25.40 7.48
N HIS A 623 29.37 -26.18 8.21
CA HIS A 623 28.93 -25.89 9.58
C HIS A 623 29.79 -26.66 10.59
N ARG A 624 30.27 -25.97 11.64
CA ARG A 624 31.17 -26.58 12.62
C ARG A 624 30.55 -27.71 13.45
N ASN A 625 29.22 -27.74 13.56
CA ASN A 625 28.47 -28.76 14.30
C ASN A 625 27.02 -28.84 13.78
N LEU A 626 26.20 -29.73 14.38
CA LEU A 626 24.76 -29.79 14.14
C LEU A 626 24.09 -28.44 14.38
N LEU A 627 23.16 -28.10 13.50
CA LEU A 627 22.39 -26.87 13.58
C LEU A 627 21.11 -27.08 14.38
N VAL A 628 20.75 -26.10 15.19
CA VAL A 628 19.43 -26.00 15.82
C VAL A 628 18.40 -25.67 14.74
N HIS A 629 17.25 -26.35 14.76
CA HIS A 629 16.18 -26.12 13.79
C HIS A 629 15.66 -24.66 13.85
N GLY A 630 15.38 -24.08 12.69
CA GLY A 630 14.66 -22.81 12.60
C GLY A 630 13.29 -22.86 13.33
N PRO A 631 12.45 -23.89 13.08
CA PRO A 631 11.21 -24.10 13.81
C PRO A 631 11.38 -24.28 15.31
N LEU A 632 12.42 -24.98 15.77
CA LEU A 632 12.70 -25.13 17.21
C LEU A 632 13.04 -23.77 17.84
N SER A 633 13.84 -22.95 17.16
CA SER A 633 14.17 -21.60 17.60
C SER A 633 12.90 -20.74 17.78
N LEU A 634 11.97 -20.82 16.82
CA LEU A 634 10.68 -20.16 16.89
C LEU A 634 9.80 -20.68 18.05
N VAL A 635 9.75 -22.00 18.25
CA VAL A 635 9.03 -22.61 19.38
C VAL A 635 9.56 -22.08 20.72
N LEU A 636 10.88 -22.01 20.87
CA LEU A 636 11.52 -21.46 22.07
C LEU A 636 11.17 -19.98 22.28
N MET A 637 11.25 -19.15 21.24
CA MET A 637 10.91 -17.73 21.31
C MET A 637 9.45 -17.50 21.74
N LEU A 638 8.50 -18.20 21.11
CA LEU A 638 7.08 -18.08 21.43
C LEU A 638 6.75 -18.65 22.83
N THR A 639 7.42 -19.74 23.24
CA THR A 639 7.28 -20.33 24.58
C THR A 639 7.73 -19.35 25.67
N VAL A 640 8.89 -18.73 25.49
CA VAL A 640 9.41 -17.73 26.44
C VAL A 640 8.54 -16.47 26.43
N LEU A 641 8.13 -15.96 25.26
CA LEU A 641 7.25 -14.78 25.19
C LEU A 641 5.91 -15.02 25.90
N ARG A 642 5.25 -16.17 25.66
CA ARG A 642 3.98 -16.51 26.31
C ARG A 642 4.05 -16.47 27.83
N SER A 643 5.19 -16.83 28.41
CA SER A 643 5.39 -16.79 29.86
C SER A 643 5.36 -15.38 30.45
N GLN A 644 5.58 -14.36 29.62
CA GLN A 644 5.60 -12.95 30.00
C GLN A 644 4.27 -12.24 29.72
N LEU A 645 3.29 -12.91 29.13
CA LEU A 645 1.99 -12.32 28.81
C LEU A 645 1.02 -12.43 30.00
N GLN A 646 0.18 -11.41 30.15
CA GLN A 646 -0.90 -11.42 31.13
C GLN A 646 -1.97 -12.45 30.75
N LYS A 647 -2.72 -12.94 31.74
CA LYS A 647 -3.80 -13.91 31.52
C LYS A 647 -4.84 -13.33 30.57
N GLY A 648 -5.21 -14.08 29.52
CA GLY A 648 -6.16 -13.66 28.50
C GLY A 648 -5.56 -12.89 27.32
N VAL A 649 -4.28 -12.53 27.39
CA VAL A 649 -3.53 -11.94 26.27
C VAL A 649 -2.86 -13.06 25.46
N ILE A 650 -2.97 -12.98 24.14
CA ILE A 650 -2.36 -13.91 23.19
C ILE A 650 -1.43 -13.16 22.22
N ILE A 651 -0.56 -13.91 21.57
CA ILE A 651 0.26 -13.40 20.46
C ILE A 651 -0.65 -13.31 19.23
N LYS A 652 -0.89 -12.13 18.68
CA LYS A 652 -1.70 -11.94 17.45
C LYS A 652 -0.85 -12.08 16.19
N GLN A 653 0.36 -11.54 16.23
CA GLN A 653 1.31 -11.61 15.12
C GLN A 653 2.74 -11.80 15.65
N PHE A 654 3.57 -12.53 14.91
CA PHE A 654 4.97 -12.74 15.21
C PHE A 654 5.80 -12.80 13.93
N ASP A 655 6.70 -11.86 13.73
CA ASP A 655 7.63 -11.81 12.58
C ASP A 655 9.04 -12.12 13.07
N TYR A 656 9.81 -12.94 12.34
CA TYR A 656 11.16 -13.30 12.75
C TYR A 656 12.10 -13.62 11.58
N ARG A 657 13.39 -13.49 11.86
CA ARG A 657 14.47 -13.75 10.91
C ARG A 657 15.67 -14.41 11.59
N ASN A 658 16.21 -15.44 10.95
CA ASN A 658 17.45 -16.09 11.34
C ASN A 658 18.63 -15.30 10.73
N LEU A 659 19.54 -14.86 11.57
CA LEU A 659 20.67 -13.99 11.22
C LEU A 659 22.02 -14.71 11.32
N ALA A 660 22.15 -15.64 12.26
CA ALA A 660 23.34 -16.46 12.44
C ALA A 660 22.95 -17.90 12.81
N PRO A 661 23.77 -18.91 12.45
CA PRO A 661 23.53 -20.29 12.84
C PRO A 661 23.63 -20.46 14.35
N LEU A 662 22.75 -21.32 14.88
CA LEU A 662 22.78 -21.79 16.26
C LEU A 662 23.24 -23.25 16.25
N TYR A 663 24.17 -23.60 17.13
CA TYR A 663 24.77 -24.93 17.16
C TYR A 663 24.39 -25.70 18.41
N VAL A 664 24.39 -27.02 18.27
CA VAL A 664 24.25 -27.94 19.41
C VAL A 664 25.42 -27.78 20.40
N ASN A 665 25.15 -27.96 21.69
CA ASN A 665 26.08 -27.82 22.82
C ASN A 665 26.66 -26.41 23.02
N GLU A 666 26.18 -25.41 22.28
CA GLU A 666 26.50 -24.01 22.51
C GLU A 666 25.34 -23.33 23.26
N GLU A 667 25.66 -22.48 24.23
CA GLU A 667 24.62 -21.73 24.94
C GLU A 667 23.96 -20.72 23.99
N LEU A 668 22.63 -20.72 24.02
CA LEU A 668 21.81 -19.65 23.45
C LEU A 668 20.96 -19.00 24.54
N ARG A 669 20.66 -17.72 24.37
CA ARG A 669 19.81 -16.97 25.30
C ARG A 669 18.60 -16.40 24.60
N VAL A 670 17.42 -16.94 24.90
CA VAL A 670 16.14 -16.42 24.43
C VAL A 670 15.77 -15.22 25.28
N CYS A 671 15.54 -14.08 24.65
CA CYS A 671 15.39 -12.77 25.27
C CYS A 671 14.06 -12.14 24.86
N VAL A 672 13.40 -11.48 25.82
CA VAL A 672 12.15 -10.73 25.60
C VAL A 672 12.34 -9.31 26.14
N GLY A 673 11.93 -8.32 25.38
CA GLY A 673 11.83 -6.93 25.82
C GLY A 673 10.54 -6.28 25.32
N LYS A 674 9.81 -5.62 26.22
CA LYS A 674 8.63 -4.84 25.85
C LYS A 674 9.04 -3.55 25.12
N ASN A 675 8.23 -3.12 24.16
CA ASN A 675 8.48 -1.85 23.49
C ASN A 675 7.99 -0.67 24.34
N THR A 676 8.84 0.33 24.55
CA THR A 676 8.52 1.53 25.35
C THR A 676 7.40 2.36 24.76
N ASP A 677 7.29 2.36 23.43
CA ASP A 677 6.37 3.26 22.69
C ASP A 677 5.02 2.60 22.39
N ASN A 678 4.88 1.29 22.62
CA ASN A 678 3.65 0.55 22.38
C ASN A 678 3.58 -0.69 23.27
N GLU A 679 2.68 -0.66 24.26
CA GLU A 679 2.55 -1.73 25.25
C GLU A 679 2.11 -3.08 24.69
N HIS A 680 1.56 -3.10 23.47
CA HIS A 680 1.13 -4.30 22.77
C HIS A 680 2.20 -4.89 21.85
N LYS A 681 3.41 -4.31 21.81
CA LYS A 681 4.53 -4.81 21.00
C LYS A 681 5.68 -5.31 21.86
N TYR A 682 6.20 -6.48 21.50
CA TYR A 682 7.37 -7.09 22.12
C TYR A 682 8.45 -7.34 21.07
N GLU A 683 9.70 -7.11 21.44
CA GLU A 683 10.86 -7.61 20.70
C GLU A 683 11.32 -8.91 21.36
N VAL A 684 11.52 -9.95 20.57
CA VAL A 684 11.99 -11.26 21.04
C VAL A 684 13.18 -11.66 20.20
N TRP A 685 14.27 -12.09 20.82
CA TRP A 685 15.46 -12.47 20.09
C TRP A 685 16.19 -13.63 20.75
N ILE A 686 17.05 -14.30 20.00
CA ILE A 686 17.98 -15.29 20.52
C ILE A 686 19.39 -14.73 20.34
N GLU A 687 20.15 -14.71 21.43
CA GLU A 687 21.59 -14.48 21.38
C GLU A 687 22.32 -15.81 21.28
N GLY A 688 23.30 -15.90 20.38
CA GLY A 688 24.22 -17.05 20.35
C GLY A 688 25.32 -16.92 21.41
N GLN A 689 26.25 -17.88 21.46
CA GLN A 689 27.36 -17.91 22.41
C GLN A 689 28.21 -16.63 22.43
N GLU A 690 28.33 -15.96 21.28
CA GLU A 690 29.07 -14.71 21.11
C GLU A 690 28.30 -13.44 21.55
N GLY A 691 27.05 -13.59 22.05
CA GLY A 691 26.22 -12.50 22.56
C GLY A 691 25.56 -11.60 21.49
N GLY A 692 25.67 -11.94 20.21
CA GLY A 692 24.96 -11.26 19.12
C GLY A 692 23.63 -11.91 18.76
N TYR A 693 22.77 -11.18 18.04
CA TYR A 693 21.54 -11.70 17.47
C TYR A 693 21.81 -12.90 16.55
N ALA A 694 21.36 -14.08 16.97
CA ALA A 694 21.25 -15.26 16.13
C ALA A 694 19.87 -15.32 15.46
N VAL A 695 18.82 -14.99 16.20
CA VAL A 695 17.45 -14.86 15.68
C VAL A 695 16.86 -13.56 16.21
N LYS A 696 16.16 -12.81 15.35
CA LYS A 696 15.47 -11.58 15.74
C LYS A 696 14.01 -11.65 15.36
N GLY A 697 13.12 -11.28 16.26
CA GLY A 697 11.68 -11.22 16.01
C GLY A 697 10.94 -10.11 16.73
N SER A 698 9.73 -9.85 16.27
CA SER A 698 8.80 -8.84 16.77
C SER A 698 7.43 -9.46 16.91
N ALA A 699 6.77 -9.23 18.05
CA ALA A 699 5.45 -9.74 18.34
C ALA A 699 4.46 -8.60 18.56
N VAL A 700 3.24 -8.77 18.05
CA VAL A 700 2.07 -7.97 18.44
C VAL A 700 1.18 -8.87 19.28
N VAL A 701 0.79 -8.40 20.46
CA VAL A 701 -0.06 -9.15 21.40
C VAL A 701 -1.37 -8.41 21.62
N GLY A 702 -2.41 -9.13 22.06
CA GLY A 702 -3.67 -8.50 22.41
C GLY A 702 -4.63 -9.46 23.10
N PRO A 703 -5.80 -8.97 23.54
CA PRO A 703 -6.79 -9.83 24.18
C PRO A 703 -7.29 -10.89 23.21
N LEU A 704 -7.57 -12.08 23.75
CA LEU A 704 -8.41 -13.07 23.09
C LEU A 704 -9.87 -12.60 23.16
N GLU A 705 -10.51 -12.50 22.00
CA GLU A 705 -11.85 -11.98 21.84
C GLU A 705 -12.87 -13.13 21.82
N ILE A 706 -13.92 -13.01 22.63
CA ILE A 706 -15.06 -13.93 22.60
C ILE A 706 -16.00 -13.42 21.50
N SER A 707 -16.20 -14.23 20.46
CA SER A 707 -17.18 -13.89 19.41
C SER A 707 -18.59 -13.94 19.99
N ASN A 708 -19.36 -12.85 19.92
CA ASN A 708 -20.81 -12.93 20.10
C ASN A 708 -21.36 -13.72 18.90
N ALA A 709 -21.68 -14.99 19.11
CA ALA A 709 -22.32 -15.84 18.11
C ALA A 709 -23.65 -15.17 17.67
N GLY A 710 -23.66 -14.48 16.53
CA GLY A 710 -24.86 -13.84 16.02
C GLY A 710 -24.68 -12.70 15.02
N GLN A 711 -23.48 -12.13 14.85
CA GLN A 711 -23.28 -10.98 13.93
C GLN A 711 -22.56 -11.28 12.62
N ASP A 712 -21.72 -12.32 12.55
CA ASP A 712 -20.88 -12.58 11.37
C ASP A 712 -21.47 -13.56 10.34
N ASP A 713 -22.47 -14.39 10.70
CA ASP A 713 -23.06 -15.38 9.78
C ASP A 713 -24.18 -14.82 8.86
N LYS A 714 -24.45 -13.51 8.90
CA LYS A 714 -25.49 -12.89 8.04
C LYS A 714 -24.94 -12.14 6.82
N LEU A 715 -23.64 -12.15 6.58
CA LEU A 715 -23.01 -11.47 5.44
C LEU A 715 -22.18 -12.43 4.57
N SER A 716 -22.71 -13.61 4.29
CA SER A 716 -22.16 -14.46 3.22
C SER A 716 -23.13 -15.56 2.80
N THR A 717 -24.15 -15.17 2.04
CA THR A 717 -24.69 -16.00 0.94
C THR A 717 -24.96 -15.05 -0.23
N PRO A 718 -24.69 -15.48 -1.48
CA PRO A 718 -24.53 -14.60 -2.64
C PRO A 718 -25.74 -13.74 -2.98
#